data_AF-A0A418PS36-F1
#
_entry.id   AF-A0A418PS36-F1
#
_cell.length_a   1.000
_cell.length_b   1.000
_cell.length_c   1.000
_cell.angle_alpha   90.00
_cell.angle_beta   90.00
_cell.angle_gamma   90.00
#
_symmetry.space_group_name_H-M   'P 1'
#
loop_
_entity.id
_entity.type
_entity.pdbx_description
1 polymer ?
#
loop_
_entity_poly.entity_id
_entity_poly.type
_entity_poly.pdbx_seq_one_letter_code
_entity_poly.pdbx_strand_id
1 'polypeptide(L)'
;MTQFKLLRSFSLLLLAALSLLASCGKKNNFLSMTEPRRVEILVLGHDSEHHNSEKLMMYLSTPLFQKGINLTYTSDVNDLNEETLYNYDGLMIYANHDSISPSQEAALKDYVQSGKALIPIHSASYCFRNSDWYVSAVGGQFSKHGDGRFTATIVDKAHPIMNGIEEFETWDETYVHTAINPDKQVLMERVDGDHREPYTWVRNEGDGRVFYTAYGHNEETWKQPEFQELVANGILWAVGEKVNELLAAYEIPTPEFKDAEIPNYEKRDPAPRFQLPLSPEQSMKLIQVPVGFELQLFASEPMIINPMAMAWDERGRLYVIETVDYPNEVRTEGGNDKIKILEDTDGDGKADKATVFAENLNIPTSIMAVNGGILISMAPDFVFLKDTDGDDVADVREVVMTGWGKSDTHAGPSNLKYGFDNKIWGVLGYSGFNGEVSGKQHSFGQGVYRFDPSGDNLEYLGNTSNNTWGLGFTEDFETFISTANGQHSVYFAMANNYVKRPVFQGSANTVHGIDSHYDMPHLTPFLRQVDWHGSYTAAAGHNFYTARSFPEKYWNKIAFVAEPTGRVLHNAIINPDGSGYKEKNGFNILASSDEWFSPVHAEVGPDGALWVADWYDFIIQHNPTPRGFENGAGNAYINPLRDSKHGRIYRMVYKGGEDSETFDLKDADPDELIEALKSENMFWRLTAQRLIVETKNKEVLPELYNIIGTETTDAVGLNGPAINALWALHGLGELSGENKEAIQVVEKALSHPSAAVRKNALRVIPRNEASLTAILTANLMNDPDLHTRKYAFLAVSEMPFSEEAAKALVKAADVPENGTDAYLPQAIFAAVLSHPTEFAKRDNTKALQTPSDAEFSLADRISRSLVAEQYPLDQRNSILFPPDVAGKEIAIRMIISKAKDPLEGVLVAQGNNTNGYSLYIFQDALHFVVAQDEKQTIISSKKGLPEEQFTIDATLVEDGSMSLKINGEEIAKGKTKGLFPAELSPRNVRVGRNDSRNVVGKYEGTWWFGGRLSNKSTLALKKPGADVQLLSDEVTAAAANGTTIIKLAVVPHEMKFSKTTFTVKAGSQVTIDFENPDFMQHNLVVGQKGSMETIGKAADDLARDPKGAEQNYVPKIPQVIAATRLVDPEGRESIVFTAPTEPGEYPFICTVPGHWRIMNGIMKVE
;
A
#
# COMPACT_ATOMS: atom_id res chain seq x y z
N MET A 1 36.07 14.67 64.00
CA MET A 1 34.73 14.65 63.32
C MET A 1 34.65 15.54 62.07
N THR A 2 35.67 16.33 61.74
CA THR A 2 35.67 17.25 60.60
C THR A 2 36.30 16.69 59.32
N GLN A 3 37.24 15.73 59.40
CA GLN A 3 37.85 15.09 58.21
C GLN A 3 36.93 14.07 57.52
N PHE A 4 36.06 13.38 58.26
CA PHE A 4 35.12 12.40 57.68
C PHE A 4 33.95 13.03 56.89
N LYS A 5 33.60 14.29 57.18
CA LYS A 5 32.59 15.03 56.41
C LYS A 5 33.15 15.55 55.08
N LEU A 6 34.43 15.93 55.04
CA LEU A 6 35.05 16.40 53.79
C LEU A 6 35.21 15.27 52.75
N LEU A 7 35.62 14.06 53.16
CA LEU A 7 35.74 12.92 52.24
C LEU A 7 34.39 12.44 51.68
N ARG A 8 33.32 12.49 52.49
CA ARG A 8 31.97 12.13 52.01
C ARG A 8 31.43 13.16 51.02
N SER A 9 31.61 14.46 51.28
CA SER A 9 31.21 15.51 50.33
C SER A 9 32.02 15.45 49.03
N PHE A 10 33.32 15.13 49.08
CA PHE A 10 34.14 14.96 47.87
C PHE A 10 33.74 13.72 47.06
N SER A 11 33.41 12.61 47.73
CA SER A 11 32.97 11.39 47.05
C SER A 11 31.56 11.51 46.46
N LEU A 12 30.66 12.26 47.12
CA LEU A 12 29.33 12.57 46.58
C LEU A 12 29.39 13.59 45.43
N LEU A 13 30.33 14.54 45.45
CA LEU A 13 30.58 15.44 44.31
C LEU A 13 31.24 14.71 43.13
N LEU A 14 32.13 13.75 43.39
CA LEU A 14 32.72 12.92 42.34
C LEU A 14 31.69 11.95 41.74
N LEU A 15 30.82 11.33 42.55
CA LEU A 15 29.71 10.51 42.05
C LEU A 15 28.68 11.37 41.31
N ALA A 16 28.36 12.58 41.79
CA ALA A 16 27.46 13.49 41.09
C ALA A 16 28.05 13.98 39.76
N ALA A 17 29.37 14.24 39.70
CA ALA A 17 30.08 14.59 38.47
C ALA A 17 30.21 13.40 37.51
N LEU A 18 30.40 12.18 38.01
CA LEU A 18 30.38 10.94 37.21
C LEU A 18 28.98 10.59 36.70
N SER A 19 27.92 10.87 37.47
CA SER A 19 26.53 10.73 37.00
C SER A 19 26.11 11.87 36.06
N LEU A 20 26.69 13.07 36.17
CA LEU A 20 26.52 14.16 35.20
C LEU A 20 27.30 13.91 33.91
N LEU A 21 28.47 13.25 33.97
CA LEU A 21 29.21 12.80 32.80
C LEU A 21 28.59 11.55 32.14
N ALA A 22 27.88 10.71 32.91
CA ALA A 22 27.09 9.59 32.38
C ALA A 22 25.68 10.00 31.90
N SER A 23 25.24 11.22 32.20
CA SER A 23 23.97 11.81 31.73
C SER A 23 24.15 12.77 30.54
N CYS A 24 25.38 12.95 30.04
CA CYS A 24 25.58 13.45 28.69
C CYS A 24 25.30 12.27 27.75
N GLY A 25 24.10 12.24 27.16
CA GLY A 25 23.77 11.29 26.09
C GLY A 25 24.91 11.25 25.08
N LYS A 26 25.38 10.05 24.73
CA LYS A 26 26.41 9.89 23.70
C LYS A 26 25.92 10.59 22.45
N LYS A 27 26.63 11.64 22.04
CA LYS A 27 26.42 12.31 20.76
C LYS A 27 26.83 11.32 19.66
N ASN A 28 25.88 10.59 19.09
CA ASN A 28 26.14 9.74 17.94
C ASN A 28 26.16 10.63 16.69
N ASN A 29 27.35 11.11 16.32
CA ASN A 29 27.58 11.74 15.02
C ASN A 29 28.06 10.66 14.04
N PHE A 30 27.24 10.33 13.05
CA PHE A 30 27.50 9.25 12.09
C PHE A 30 28.30 9.69 10.86
N LEU A 31 28.49 11.00 10.65
CA LEU A 31 29.21 11.52 9.49
C LEU A 31 30.71 11.51 9.73
N SER A 32 31.45 10.88 8.82
CA SER A 32 32.91 10.98 8.83
C SER A 32 33.36 12.37 8.36
N MET A 33 34.35 12.93 9.03
CA MET A 33 35.03 14.17 8.59
C MET A 33 36.39 13.89 7.94
N THR A 34 36.74 12.61 7.76
CA THR A 34 38.03 12.16 7.21
C THR A 34 37.88 11.25 6.01
N GLU A 35 36.81 10.45 5.94
CA GLU A 35 36.58 9.49 4.86
C GLU A 35 35.79 10.13 3.70
N PRO A 36 36.10 9.78 2.45
CA PRO A 36 35.33 10.22 1.29
C PRO A 36 33.84 9.85 1.40
N ARG A 37 32.94 10.80 1.13
CA ARG A 37 31.49 10.60 1.23
C ARG A 37 30.70 11.66 0.46
N ARG A 38 29.41 11.38 0.25
CA ARG A 38 28.43 12.35 -0.27
C ARG A 38 28.08 13.43 0.76
N VAL A 39 27.50 14.53 0.30
CA VAL A 39 26.93 15.61 1.13
C VAL A 39 25.58 15.15 1.65
N GLU A 40 25.31 15.31 2.95
CA GLU A 40 24.06 14.87 3.58
C GLU A 40 23.23 16.06 4.05
N ILE A 41 22.03 16.25 3.49
CA ILE A 41 21.13 17.36 3.82
C ILE A 41 19.83 16.82 4.41
N LEU A 42 19.47 17.32 5.60
CA LEU A 42 18.14 17.15 6.16
C LEU A 42 17.21 18.18 5.54
N VAL A 43 16.03 17.76 5.09
CA VAL A 43 15.00 18.63 4.52
C VAL A 43 13.79 18.62 5.45
N LEU A 44 13.54 19.77 6.08
CA LEU A 44 12.33 20.00 6.86
C LEU A 44 11.22 20.53 5.93
N GLY A 45 10.26 19.66 5.67
CA GLY A 45 9.00 19.95 5.01
C GLY A 45 7.85 20.17 5.99
N HIS A 46 6.62 19.99 5.49
CA HIS A 46 5.37 20.03 6.26
C HIS A 46 4.28 19.19 5.59
N ASP A 47 3.21 18.88 6.33
CA ASP A 47 2.07 18.09 5.82
C ASP A 47 1.04 18.93 5.03
N SER A 48 1.36 20.17 4.65
CA SER A 48 0.42 21.04 3.92
C SER A 48 0.48 20.79 2.42
N GLU A 49 -0.69 20.65 1.80
CA GLU A 49 -0.84 20.46 0.35
C GLU A 49 -0.55 21.73 -0.48
N HIS A 50 -0.60 22.93 0.11
CA HIS A 50 -0.39 24.18 -0.63
C HIS A 50 1.07 24.36 -1.10
N HIS A 51 2.03 23.98 -0.24
CA HIS A 51 3.43 23.87 -0.58
C HIS A 51 3.85 22.41 -0.36
N ASN A 52 3.27 21.46 -1.11
CA ASN A 52 3.47 20.04 -0.87
C ASN A 52 4.95 19.65 -1.05
N SER A 53 5.67 19.74 0.07
CA SER A 53 7.11 19.54 0.15
C SER A 53 7.50 18.12 -0.22
N GLU A 54 6.68 17.13 0.14
CA GLU A 54 6.91 15.72 -0.18
C GLU A 54 6.94 15.49 -1.70
N LYS A 55 5.96 16.05 -2.42
CA LYS A 55 5.87 15.93 -3.89
C LYS A 55 6.97 16.71 -4.62
N LEU A 56 7.22 17.95 -4.20
CA LEU A 56 8.16 18.82 -4.90
C LEU A 56 9.60 18.36 -4.74
N MET A 57 9.93 17.76 -3.60
CA MET A 57 11.28 17.33 -3.27
C MET A 57 11.92 16.43 -4.32
N MET A 58 11.13 15.59 -4.99
CA MET A 58 11.62 14.66 -6.02
C MET A 58 12.28 15.34 -7.21
N TYR A 59 11.85 16.55 -7.54
CA TYR A 59 12.46 17.35 -8.62
C TYR A 59 13.88 17.82 -8.27
N LEU A 60 14.25 17.86 -6.98
CA LEU A 60 15.62 18.12 -6.54
C LEU A 60 16.39 16.83 -6.28
N SER A 61 15.78 15.83 -5.64
CA SER A 61 16.48 14.61 -5.22
C SER A 61 17.23 13.93 -6.37
N THR A 62 16.60 13.73 -7.52
CA THR A 62 17.23 13.07 -8.68
C THR A 62 18.44 13.84 -9.22
N PRO A 63 18.33 15.12 -9.63
CA PRO A 63 19.47 15.86 -10.17
C PRO A 63 20.57 16.14 -9.13
N LEU A 64 20.22 16.39 -7.87
CA LEU A 64 21.22 16.65 -6.81
C LEU A 64 21.97 15.37 -6.42
N PHE A 65 21.31 14.21 -6.47
CA PHE A 65 21.98 12.93 -6.23
C PHE A 65 23.11 12.66 -7.24
N GLN A 66 22.92 13.03 -8.51
CA GLN A 66 23.96 12.92 -9.54
C GLN A 66 25.18 13.82 -9.25
N LYS A 67 24.99 14.89 -8.48
CA LYS A 67 26.06 15.80 -8.03
C LYS A 67 26.67 15.39 -6.69
N GLY A 68 26.24 14.28 -6.10
CA GLY A 68 26.77 13.80 -4.82
C GLY A 68 26.09 14.37 -3.58
N ILE A 69 24.89 14.93 -3.73
CA ILE A 69 24.11 15.48 -2.62
C ILE A 69 22.94 14.54 -2.34
N ASN A 70 22.93 13.98 -1.14
CA ASN A 70 21.84 13.16 -0.61
C ASN A 70 20.88 14.05 0.16
N LEU A 71 19.59 13.82 -0.05
CA LEU A 71 18.54 14.53 0.64
C LEU A 71 17.70 13.55 1.48
N THR A 72 17.49 13.87 2.74
CA THR A 72 16.65 13.11 3.69
C THR A 72 15.47 13.98 4.11
N TYR A 73 14.24 13.51 3.90
CA TYR A 73 13.03 14.27 4.17
C TYR A 73 12.45 13.99 5.56
N THR A 74 11.94 15.03 6.22
CA THR A 74 11.06 14.93 7.39
C THR A 74 10.02 16.05 7.38
N SER A 75 8.80 15.76 7.84
CA SER A 75 7.80 16.79 8.15
C SER A 75 7.65 17.04 9.66
N ASP A 76 8.39 16.30 10.50
CA ASP A 76 8.33 16.42 11.95
C ASP A 76 9.30 17.51 12.46
N VAL A 77 8.74 18.63 12.95
CA VAL A 77 9.53 19.71 13.55
C VAL A 77 10.33 19.28 14.79
N ASN A 78 9.97 18.15 15.43
CA ASN A 78 10.73 17.61 16.55
C ASN A 78 12.12 17.08 16.15
N ASP A 79 12.37 16.87 14.85
CA ASP A 79 13.70 16.58 14.33
C ASP A 79 14.66 17.78 14.40
N LEU A 80 14.18 18.98 14.75
CA LEU A 80 15.03 20.12 15.08
C LEU A 80 15.62 20.01 16.50
N ASN A 81 16.46 19.00 16.70
CA ASN A 81 17.16 18.74 17.95
C ASN A 81 18.64 18.41 17.68
N GLU A 82 19.50 18.48 18.72
CA GLU A 82 20.94 18.25 18.56
C GLU A 82 21.26 16.84 18.03
N GLU A 83 20.52 15.81 18.45
CA GLU A 83 20.79 14.41 18.07
C GLU A 83 20.56 14.20 16.57
N THR A 84 19.47 14.74 16.02
CA THR A 84 19.17 14.62 14.60
C THR A 84 20.03 15.57 13.77
N LEU A 85 20.10 16.86 14.11
CA LEU A 85 20.72 17.87 13.25
C LEU A 85 22.21 17.60 12.99
N TYR A 86 22.97 17.22 14.02
CA TYR A 86 24.42 17.02 13.89
C TYR A 86 24.83 15.80 13.04
N ASN A 87 23.86 15.00 12.60
CA ASN A 87 24.05 13.94 11.63
C ASN A 87 23.99 14.42 10.17
N TYR A 88 23.84 15.72 9.91
CA TYR A 88 23.79 16.30 8.57
C TYR A 88 24.84 17.41 8.39
N ASP A 89 25.16 17.74 7.14
CA ASP A 89 26.03 18.86 6.77
C ASP A 89 25.24 20.19 6.70
N GLY A 90 23.95 20.10 6.40
CA GLY A 90 23.05 21.24 6.30
C GLY A 90 21.59 20.89 6.55
N LEU A 91 20.81 21.92 6.88
CA LEU A 91 19.36 21.88 6.96
C LEU A 91 18.76 22.70 5.83
N MET A 92 18.00 22.06 4.94
CA MET A 92 17.10 22.73 4.01
C MET A 92 15.71 22.85 4.62
N ILE A 93 15.09 24.01 4.46
CA ILE A 93 13.71 24.23 4.93
C ILE A 93 12.86 24.64 3.73
N TYR A 94 11.76 23.93 3.54
CA TYR A 94 10.69 24.28 2.60
C TYR A 94 9.34 23.93 3.26
N ALA A 95 8.87 24.86 4.09
CA ALA A 95 7.73 24.65 4.97
C ALA A 95 7.08 25.97 5.39
N ASN A 96 5.92 25.87 6.04
CA ASN A 96 5.20 27.00 6.65
C ASN A 96 4.99 26.79 8.16
N HIS A 97 5.97 26.24 8.88
CA HIS A 97 5.84 26.05 10.34
C HIS A 97 5.74 27.38 11.07
N ASP A 98 4.65 27.61 11.78
CA ASP A 98 4.38 28.92 12.39
C ASP A 98 5.34 29.26 13.54
N SER A 99 5.62 28.26 14.38
CA SER A 99 6.35 28.45 15.63
C SER A 99 7.43 27.40 15.84
N ILE A 100 8.50 27.79 16.50
CA ILE A 100 9.56 26.91 17.01
C ILE A 100 9.60 26.97 18.55
N SER A 101 9.86 25.85 19.22
CA SER A 101 10.07 25.84 20.67
C SER A 101 11.44 26.41 21.04
N PRO A 102 11.64 26.93 22.28
CA PRO A 102 12.94 27.45 22.71
C PRO A 102 14.09 26.43 22.62
N SER A 103 13.81 25.15 22.87
CA SER A 103 14.82 24.08 22.75
C SER A 103 15.19 23.79 21.29
N GLN A 104 14.20 23.78 20.40
CA GLN A 104 14.44 23.61 18.96
C GLN A 104 15.21 24.82 18.38
N GLU A 105 14.85 26.04 18.76
CA GLU A 105 15.57 27.26 18.34
C GLU A 105 17.03 27.21 18.82
N ALA A 106 17.25 26.85 20.09
CA ALA A 106 18.61 26.74 20.64
C ALA A 106 19.45 25.69 19.89
N ALA A 107 18.88 24.52 19.59
CA ALA A 107 19.56 23.47 18.85
C ALA A 107 19.88 23.90 17.40
N LEU A 108 18.91 24.48 16.70
CA LEU A 108 19.10 24.99 15.34
C LEU A 108 20.14 26.12 15.29
N LYS A 109 20.11 27.02 16.28
CA LYS A 109 21.07 28.10 16.40
C LYS A 109 22.49 27.60 16.64
N ASP A 110 22.68 26.70 17.59
CA ASP A 110 23.97 26.09 17.88
C ASP A 110 24.51 25.34 16.65
N TYR A 111 23.65 24.53 16.01
CA TYR A 111 23.97 23.80 14.79
C TYR A 111 24.53 24.72 13.69
N VAL A 112 23.80 25.79 13.33
CA VAL A 112 24.24 26.73 12.29
C VAL A 112 25.48 27.50 12.73
N GLN A 113 25.50 28.07 13.94
CA GLN A 113 26.62 28.88 14.42
C GLN A 113 27.92 28.08 14.59
N SER A 114 27.83 26.75 14.72
CA SER A 114 28.98 25.82 14.76
C SER A 114 29.63 25.55 13.39
N GLY A 115 29.08 26.08 12.29
CA GLY A 115 29.63 25.92 10.94
C GLY A 115 28.77 25.11 9.98
N LYS A 116 27.56 24.69 10.37
CA LYS A 116 26.66 23.90 9.52
C LYS A 116 25.80 24.78 8.62
N ALA A 117 25.37 24.23 7.50
CA ALA A 117 24.64 24.98 6.48
C ALA A 117 23.16 25.17 6.83
N LEU A 118 22.62 26.35 6.50
CA LEU A 118 21.18 26.62 6.49
C LEU A 118 20.75 27.01 5.07
N ILE A 119 19.76 26.30 4.52
CA ILE A 119 19.30 26.42 3.13
C ILE A 119 17.77 26.66 3.13
N PRO A 120 17.27 27.84 3.51
CA PRO A 120 15.84 28.12 3.45
C PRO A 120 15.44 28.43 2.00
N ILE A 121 14.36 27.79 1.53
CA ILE A 121 13.84 27.94 0.17
C ILE A 121 12.42 28.53 0.23
N HIS A 122 12.16 29.51 -0.62
CA HIS A 122 10.84 30.08 -0.87
C HIS A 122 10.12 30.51 0.42
N SER A 123 9.11 29.74 0.83
CA SER A 123 8.23 30.01 1.97
C SER A 123 8.93 29.90 3.33
N ALA A 124 10.12 29.31 3.39
CA ALA A 124 10.90 29.19 4.62
C ALA A 124 11.27 30.54 5.26
N SER A 125 11.27 31.64 4.50
CA SER A 125 11.42 33.00 5.05
C SER A 125 10.27 33.44 5.96
N TYR A 126 9.15 32.70 5.97
CA TYR A 126 8.00 32.93 6.82
C TYR A 126 7.82 31.87 7.92
N CYS A 127 8.73 30.91 8.04
CA CYS A 127 8.75 29.97 9.16
C CYS A 127 9.11 30.65 10.49
N PHE A 128 8.68 30.04 11.59
CA PHE A 128 9.11 30.32 12.96
C PHE A 128 8.99 31.81 13.33
N ARG A 129 7.82 32.40 13.10
CA ARG A 129 7.56 33.84 13.28
C ARG A 129 7.74 34.32 14.72
N ASN A 130 7.79 33.40 15.67
CA ASN A 130 8.09 33.66 17.07
C ASN A 130 9.60 33.73 17.39
N SER A 131 10.48 33.56 16.39
CA SER A 131 11.94 33.54 16.55
C SER A 131 12.60 34.72 15.83
N ASP A 132 12.96 35.77 16.58
CA ASP A 132 13.72 36.91 16.04
C ASP A 132 15.09 36.46 15.48
N TRP A 133 15.69 35.43 16.11
CA TRP A 133 16.96 34.88 15.65
C TRP A 133 16.81 34.23 14.27
N TYR A 134 15.82 33.36 14.07
CA TYR A 134 15.63 32.68 12.79
C TYR A 134 15.39 33.67 11.65
N VAL A 135 14.52 34.66 11.86
CA VAL A 135 14.26 35.73 10.88
C VAL A 135 15.55 36.46 10.50
N SER A 136 16.37 36.82 11.49
CA SER A 136 17.67 37.44 11.26
C SER A 136 18.66 36.49 10.55
N ALA A 137 18.59 35.19 10.84
CA ALA A 137 19.47 34.17 10.29
C ALA A 137 19.22 33.93 8.79
N VAL A 138 17.94 33.83 8.38
CA VAL A 138 17.53 33.73 6.96
C VAL A 138 17.97 34.97 6.16
N GLY A 139 17.95 36.15 6.80
CA GLY A 139 18.39 37.41 6.20
C GLY A 139 17.28 38.26 5.59
N GLY A 140 16.03 37.80 5.70
CA GLY A 140 14.83 38.53 5.29
C GLY A 140 13.58 37.70 5.59
N GLN A 141 12.48 38.37 5.87
CA GLN A 141 11.16 37.76 6.06
C GLN A 141 10.21 38.31 5.03
N PHE A 142 9.60 37.43 4.22
CA PHE A 142 8.55 37.84 3.29
C PHE A 142 7.39 38.53 4.04
N SER A 143 6.88 39.61 3.46
CA SER A 143 5.78 40.40 4.05
C SER A 143 4.53 40.43 3.18
N LYS A 144 4.68 40.40 1.86
CA LYS A 144 3.58 40.39 0.88
C LYS A 144 4.07 39.78 -0.43
N HIS A 145 3.14 39.24 -1.19
CA HIS A 145 3.40 38.58 -2.46
C HIS A 145 2.23 38.83 -3.41
N GLY A 146 2.53 38.83 -4.71
CA GLY A 146 1.57 38.43 -5.73
C GLY A 146 2.08 37.16 -6.41
N ASP A 147 1.67 36.94 -7.65
CA ASP A 147 2.14 35.85 -8.49
C ASP A 147 2.38 36.37 -9.92
N GLY A 148 3.14 35.62 -10.71
CA GLY A 148 3.33 35.92 -12.12
C GLY A 148 4.58 35.29 -12.72
N ARG A 149 4.73 35.45 -14.04
CA ARG A 149 5.95 35.10 -14.76
C ARG A 149 6.95 36.24 -14.65
N PHE A 150 8.18 35.93 -14.24
CA PHE A 150 9.27 36.89 -14.21
C PHE A 150 10.63 36.19 -14.32
N THR A 151 11.64 36.99 -14.61
CA THR A 151 13.06 36.61 -14.57
C THR A 151 13.75 37.48 -13.52
N ALA A 152 14.46 36.86 -12.57
CA ALA A 152 15.33 37.60 -11.67
C ALA A 152 16.70 37.80 -12.34
N THR A 153 17.20 39.03 -12.30
CA THR A 153 18.48 39.42 -12.89
C THR A 153 19.62 39.00 -11.97
N ILE A 154 20.65 38.36 -12.52
CA ILE A 154 21.88 38.02 -11.80
C ILE A 154 22.70 39.30 -11.62
N VAL A 155 22.89 39.73 -10.38
CA VAL A 155 23.64 40.96 -10.04
C VAL A 155 25.07 40.70 -9.58
N ASP A 156 25.38 39.46 -9.18
CA ASP A 156 26.73 39.03 -8.80
C ASP A 156 27.16 37.73 -9.51
N LYS A 157 27.43 37.86 -10.81
CA LYS A 157 27.83 36.75 -11.67
C LYS A 157 29.17 36.11 -11.28
N ALA A 158 30.00 36.77 -10.46
CA ALA A 158 31.30 36.25 -10.04
C ALA A 158 31.20 35.30 -8.84
N HIS A 159 30.06 35.29 -8.13
CA HIS A 159 29.87 34.41 -6.98
C HIS A 159 29.83 32.93 -7.42
N PRO A 160 30.49 32.00 -6.70
CA PRO A 160 30.54 30.58 -7.08
C PRO A 160 29.18 29.93 -7.32
N ILE A 161 28.15 30.38 -6.60
CA ILE A 161 26.78 29.86 -6.75
C ILE A 161 26.23 30.11 -8.16
N MET A 162 26.60 31.23 -8.80
CA MET A 162 26.10 31.62 -10.12
C MET A 162 26.82 30.92 -11.28
N ASN A 163 27.79 30.05 -11.01
CA ASN A 163 28.54 29.34 -12.05
C ASN A 163 27.62 28.42 -12.86
N GLY A 164 27.59 28.62 -14.18
CA GLY A 164 26.77 27.81 -15.09
C GLY A 164 25.28 28.12 -15.07
N ILE A 165 24.84 29.13 -14.31
CA ILE A 165 23.43 29.53 -14.21
C ILE A 165 23.15 30.65 -15.23
N GLU A 166 22.15 30.42 -16.07
CA GLU A 166 21.55 31.45 -16.92
C GLU A 166 20.28 32.01 -16.27
N GLU A 167 19.93 33.24 -16.61
CA GLU A 167 18.66 33.83 -16.18
C GLU A 167 17.50 33.10 -16.88
N PHE A 168 16.53 32.63 -16.10
CA PHE A 168 15.37 31.89 -16.61
C PHE A 168 14.06 32.57 -16.20
N GLU A 169 13.04 32.40 -17.04
CA GLU A 169 11.67 32.81 -16.72
C GLU A 169 10.92 31.63 -16.11
N THR A 170 10.22 31.85 -15.01
CA THR A 170 9.30 30.88 -14.41
C THR A 170 8.08 31.63 -13.86
N TRP A 171 6.96 30.93 -13.72
CA TRP A 171 5.87 31.41 -12.90
C TRP A 171 6.18 31.11 -11.43
N ASP A 172 6.13 32.12 -10.56
CA ASP A 172 6.39 31.98 -9.13
C ASP A 172 5.70 33.11 -8.33
N GLU A 173 5.80 33.07 -7.00
CA GLU A 173 5.31 34.15 -6.15
C GLU A 173 6.27 35.34 -6.12
N THR A 174 5.73 36.53 -6.35
CA THR A 174 6.48 37.78 -6.41
C THR A 174 6.68 38.36 -5.01
N TYR A 175 7.49 37.70 -4.20
CA TYR A 175 7.74 38.08 -2.80
C TYR A 175 8.32 39.50 -2.70
N VAL A 176 7.92 40.19 -1.63
CA VAL A 176 8.56 41.41 -1.13
C VAL A 176 8.93 41.18 0.33
N HIS A 177 10.20 41.37 0.64
CA HIS A 177 10.76 41.06 1.95
C HIS A 177 10.88 42.30 2.84
N THR A 178 10.76 42.05 4.13
CA THR A 178 11.00 42.98 5.24
C THR A 178 12.01 42.34 6.20
N ALA A 179 12.34 43.03 7.30
CA ALA A 179 13.35 42.58 8.26
C ALA A 179 14.68 42.19 7.58
N ILE A 180 15.01 42.88 6.49
CA ILE A 180 16.16 42.60 5.66
C ILE A 180 17.44 42.80 6.47
N ASN A 181 18.25 41.75 6.57
CA ASN A 181 19.54 41.84 7.22
C ASN A 181 20.53 42.64 6.32
N PRO A 182 21.23 43.67 6.87
CA PRO A 182 22.18 44.45 6.09
C PRO A 182 23.45 43.69 5.70
N ASP A 183 23.76 42.56 6.33
CA ASP A 183 24.99 41.78 6.08
C ASP A 183 24.92 40.82 4.88
N LYS A 184 23.74 40.66 4.25
CA LYS A 184 23.55 39.76 3.11
C LYS A 184 24.23 40.26 1.83
N GLN A 185 24.72 39.31 1.04
CA GLN A 185 25.20 39.54 -0.32
C GLN A 185 24.13 39.05 -1.31
N VAL A 186 23.54 39.99 -2.06
CA VAL A 186 22.49 39.69 -3.04
C VAL A 186 23.13 39.14 -4.32
N LEU A 187 22.61 38.01 -4.80
CA LEU A 187 23.06 37.33 -6.02
C LEU A 187 22.10 37.56 -7.18
N MET A 188 20.80 37.62 -6.90
CA MET A 188 19.76 37.89 -7.90
C MET A 188 18.73 38.90 -7.38
N GLU A 189 18.23 39.76 -8.28
CA GLU A 189 17.18 40.75 -8.01
C GLU A 189 16.00 40.59 -8.97
N ARG A 190 14.77 40.65 -8.45
CA ARG A 190 13.56 40.81 -9.27
C ARG A 190 13.30 42.30 -9.48
N VAL A 191 13.13 42.72 -10.75
CA VAL A 191 12.99 44.14 -11.13
C VAL A 191 11.54 44.46 -11.43
N ASP A 192 10.91 45.28 -10.59
CA ASP A 192 9.53 45.77 -10.74
C ASP A 192 9.51 47.29 -10.93
N GLY A 193 9.60 47.74 -12.18
CA GLY A 193 9.73 49.17 -12.47
C GLY A 193 11.01 49.74 -11.86
N ASP A 194 10.89 50.66 -10.90
CA ASP A 194 12.03 51.24 -10.17
C ASP A 194 12.42 50.43 -8.92
N HIS A 195 11.61 49.44 -8.52
CA HIS A 195 11.89 48.60 -7.36
C HIS A 195 12.79 47.41 -7.73
N ARG A 196 13.83 47.18 -6.93
CA ARG A 196 14.74 46.04 -7.05
C ARG A 196 14.64 45.20 -5.79
N GLU A 197 13.95 44.08 -5.92
CA GLU A 197 13.71 43.17 -4.81
C GLU A 197 14.81 42.10 -4.75
N PRO A 198 15.54 41.95 -3.63
CA PRO A 198 16.49 40.84 -3.48
C PRO A 198 15.71 39.52 -3.53
N TYR A 199 16.15 38.59 -4.38
CA TYR A 199 15.42 37.35 -4.64
C TYR A 199 16.25 36.11 -4.32
N THR A 200 17.58 36.18 -4.48
CA THR A 200 18.52 35.16 -4.01
C THR A 200 19.70 35.86 -3.32
N TRP A 201 20.11 35.38 -2.15
CA TRP A 201 21.23 35.94 -1.40
C TRP A 201 21.94 34.91 -0.53
N VAL A 202 23.12 35.30 -0.06
CA VAL A 202 23.88 34.56 0.94
C VAL A 202 24.25 35.44 2.12
N ARG A 203 24.49 34.81 3.28
CA ARG A 203 25.09 35.47 4.46
C ARG A 203 25.78 34.45 5.36
N ASN A 204 26.50 34.94 6.38
CA ASN A 204 27.11 34.10 7.41
C ASN A 204 26.35 34.27 8.74
N GLU A 205 26.24 33.18 9.49
CA GLU A 205 25.64 33.14 10.83
C GLU A 205 26.57 32.37 11.76
N GLY A 206 27.31 33.07 12.62
CA GLY A 206 28.44 32.47 13.34
C GLY A 206 29.49 31.97 12.35
N ASP A 207 29.92 30.71 12.48
CA ASP A 207 30.81 30.06 11.51
C ASP A 207 30.03 29.42 10.33
N GLY A 208 28.70 29.37 10.40
CA GLY A 208 27.83 28.77 9.39
C GLY A 208 27.53 29.69 8.21
N ARG A 209 27.10 29.07 7.11
CA ARG A 209 26.72 29.76 5.86
C ARG A 209 25.23 29.56 5.59
N VAL A 210 24.57 30.63 5.19
CA VAL A 210 23.15 30.67 4.84
C VAL A 210 23.00 31.00 3.36
N PHE A 211 22.29 30.15 2.62
CA PHE A 211 21.87 30.40 1.25
C PHE A 211 20.35 30.45 1.20
N TYR A 212 19.79 31.55 0.71
CA TYR A 212 18.35 31.71 0.53
C TYR A 212 18.01 32.05 -0.92
N THR A 213 16.94 31.46 -1.41
CA THR A 213 16.26 31.91 -2.62
C THR A 213 14.75 31.96 -2.41
N ALA A 214 14.11 33.00 -2.89
CA ALA A 214 12.66 33.16 -2.88
C ALA A 214 11.96 32.34 -3.98
N TYR A 215 12.72 31.81 -4.96
CA TYR A 215 12.19 30.86 -5.94
C TYR A 215 11.70 29.58 -5.28
N GLY A 216 10.60 29.02 -5.77
CA GLY A 216 10.21 27.65 -5.48
C GLY A 216 8.76 27.43 -5.06
N HIS A 217 7.78 28.22 -5.53
CA HIS A 217 6.37 27.99 -5.15
C HIS A 217 5.80 26.66 -5.62
N ASN A 218 6.05 26.26 -6.86
CA ASN A 218 5.44 25.09 -7.47
C ASN A 218 6.37 24.35 -8.42
N GLU A 219 5.85 23.26 -9.00
CA GLU A 219 6.58 22.40 -9.91
C GLU A 219 7.17 23.09 -11.15
N GLU A 220 6.62 24.23 -11.60
CA GLU A 220 7.15 24.94 -12.78
C GLU A 220 8.57 25.44 -12.51
N THR A 221 8.83 26.00 -11.34
CA THR A 221 10.17 26.41 -10.91
C THR A 221 11.05 25.21 -10.58
N TRP A 222 10.52 24.21 -9.87
CA TRP A 222 11.31 23.05 -9.42
C TRP A 222 11.80 22.15 -10.57
N LYS A 223 11.07 22.12 -11.70
CA LYS A 223 11.47 21.41 -12.93
C LYS A 223 12.57 22.12 -13.72
N GLN A 224 12.86 23.40 -13.46
CA GLN A 224 13.87 24.15 -14.22
C GLN A 224 15.28 23.64 -13.91
N PRO A 225 16.08 23.26 -14.92
CA PRO A 225 17.48 22.88 -14.73
C PRO A 225 18.30 23.98 -14.04
N GLU A 226 18.02 25.26 -14.35
CA GLU A 226 18.71 26.40 -13.77
C GLU A 226 18.40 26.56 -12.27
N PHE A 227 17.17 26.26 -11.84
CA PHE A 227 16.80 26.25 -10.42
C PHE A 227 17.44 25.08 -9.68
N GLN A 228 17.46 23.88 -10.29
CA GLN A 228 18.13 22.71 -9.73
C GLN A 228 19.64 22.96 -9.55
N GLU A 229 20.29 23.58 -10.55
CA GLU A 229 21.69 23.99 -10.47
C GLU A 229 21.92 25.07 -9.40
N LEU A 230 21.01 26.05 -9.30
CA LEU A 230 21.04 27.10 -8.29
C LEU A 230 21.03 26.52 -6.88
N VAL A 231 20.11 25.60 -6.59
CA VAL A 231 20.02 24.96 -5.27
C VAL A 231 21.23 24.07 -5.01
N ALA A 232 21.68 23.28 -5.99
CA ALA A 232 22.87 22.44 -5.84
C ALA A 232 24.12 23.26 -5.52
N ASN A 233 24.37 24.33 -6.28
CA ASN A 233 25.50 25.23 -6.04
C ASN A 233 25.38 25.96 -4.70
N GLY A 234 24.16 26.35 -4.31
CA GLY A 234 23.86 26.94 -3.01
C GLY A 234 24.22 26.01 -1.85
N ILE A 235 23.85 24.73 -1.95
CA ILE A 235 24.19 23.69 -0.97
C ILE A 235 25.71 23.52 -0.88
N LEU A 236 26.39 23.29 -2.02
CA LEU A 236 27.85 23.06 -2.04
C LEU A 236 28.62 24.26 -1.50
N TRP A 237 28.16 25.48 -1.77
CA TRP A 237 28.74 26.68 -1.17
C TRP A 237 28.51 26.73 0.35
N ALA A 238 27.30 26.38 0.81
CA ALA A 238 26.93 26.49 2.21
C ALA A 238 27.61 25.45 3.12
N VAL A 239 27.76 24.20 2.66
CA VAL A 239 28.42 23.13 3.47
C VAL A 239 29.94 23.33 3.61
N GLY A 240 30.53 24.16 2.75
CA GLY A 240 31.92 24.60 2.86
C GLY A 240 32.96 23.62 2.29
N GLU A 241 34.19 24.12 2.21
CA GLU A 241 35.27 23.46 1.46
C GLU A 241 35.60 22.06 1.97
N LYS A 242 35.58 21.86 3.30
CA LYS A 242 35.97 20.58 3.89
C LYS A 242 35.04 19.44 3.46
N VAL A 243 33.73 19.68 3.40
CA VAL A 243 32.76 18.67 2.93
C VAL A 243 32.91 18.44 1.43
N ASN A 244 33.12 19.52 0.65
CA ASN A 244 33.35 19.44 -0.79
C ASN A 244 34.62 18.63 -1.14
N GLU A 245 35.69 18.72 -0.33
CA GLU A 245 36.88 17.88 -0.49
C GLU A 245 36.57 16.39 -0.30
N LEU A 246 35.74 16.03 0.69
CA LEU A 246 35.32 14.64 0.93
C LEU A 246 34.45 14.11 -0.22
N LEU A 247 33.56 14.95 -0.75
CA LEU A 247 32.75 14.63 -1.93
C LEU A 247 33.61 14.41 -3.17
N ALA A 248 34.57 15.31 -3.43
CA ALA A 248 35.48 15.18 -4.56
C ALA A 248 36.31 13.87 -4.49
N ALA A 249 36.71 13.47 -3.28
CA ALA A 249 37.45 12.23 -3.04
C ALA A 249 36.57 10.97 -3.12
N TYR A 250 35.23 11.09 -3.10
CA TYR A 250 34.33 9.93 -3.13
C TYR A 250 34.33 9.23 -4.49
N GLU A 251 34.71 9.94 -5.56
CA GLU A 251 34.79 9.42 -6.94
C GLU A 251 33.50 8.72 -7.38
N ILE A 252 32.44 9.52 -7.63
CA ILE A 252 31.15 9.01 -8.11
C ILE A 252 31.34 8.35 -9.48
N PRO A 253 30.93 7.08 -9.66
CA PRO A 253 31.05 6.40 -10.95
C PRO A 253 30.26 7.09 -12.06
N THR A 254 30.82 7.15 -13.25
CA THR A 254 30.13 7.60 -14.47
C THR A 254 29.82 6.39 -15.34
N PRO A 255 28.57 5.94 -15.44
CA PRO A 255 28.23 4.75 -16.22
C PRO A 255 28.51 4.93 -17.70
N GLU A 256 28.96 3.86 -18.36
CA GLU A 256 29.16 3.81 -19.80
C GLU A 256 27.90 3.34 -20.52
N PHE A 257 27.56 3.98 -21.64
CA PHE A 257 26.36 3.68 -22.42
C PHE A 257 26.67 3.34 -23.87
N LYS A 258 26.00 2.32 -24.41
CA LYS A 258 26.02 1.96 -25.84
C LYS A 258 24.62 1.88 -26.43
N ASP A 259 24.52 1.95 -27.74
CA ASP A 259 23.25 1.78 -28.44
C ASP A 259 22.86 0.29 -28.45
N ALA A 260 21.59 0.01 -28.21
CA ALA A 260 21.03 -1.33 -28.24
C ALA A 260 19.51 -1.29 -28.53
N GLU A 261 18.94 -2.42 -28.92
CA GLU A 261 17.49 -2.53 -29.13
C GLU A 261 16.78 -2.69 -27.78
N ILE A 262 16.33 -1.56 -27.24
CA ILE A 262 15.67 -1.47 -25.93
C ILE A 262 14.21 -1.04 -26.14
N PRO A 263 13.23 -1.67 -25.46
CA PRO A 263 11.87 -1.18 -25.40
C PRO A 263 11.78 0.30 -24.95
N ASN A 264 11.19 1.15 -25.79
CA ASN A 264 10.94 2.56 -25.49
C ASN A 264 9.46 2.80 -25.17
N TYR A 265 9.01 2.29 -24.01
CA TYR A 265 7.60 2.32 -23.58
C TYR A 265 7.04 3.76 -23.55
N GLU A 266 7.83 4.73 -23.09
CA GLU A 266 7.46 6.14 -22.95
C GLU A 266 7.72 6.98 -24.21
N LYS A 267 8.22 6.38 -25.29
CA LYS A 267 8.58 7.08 -26.55
C LYS A 267 9.53 8.27 -26.32
N ARG A 268 10.51 8.10 -25.42
CA ARG A 268 11.52 9.11 -25.11
C ARG A 268 12.36 9.46 -26.35
N ASP A 269 12.75 10.73 -26.47
CA ASP A 269 13.67 11.25 -27.48
C ASP A 269 14.77 12.08 -26.78
N PRO A 270 16.05 11.63 -26.82
CA PRO A 270 16.55 10.44 -27.50
C PRO A 270 16.05 9.13 -26.86
N ALA A 271 16.05 8.06 -27.65
CA ALA A 271 15.68 6.72 -27.16
C ALA A 271 16.64 6.24 -26.05
N PRO A 272 16.17 5.39 -25.11
CA PRO A 272 17.02 4.83 -24.06
C PRO A 272 18.25 4.11 -24.62
N ARG A 273 19.38 4.24 -23.93
CA ARG A 273 20.64 3.57 -24.26
C ARG A 273 20.94 2.47 -23.24
N PHE A 274 21.76 1.50 -23.61
CA PHE A 274 22.14 0.40 -22.73
C PHE A 274 23.30 0.82 -21.83
N GLN A 275 23.04 0.94 -20.53
CA GLN A 275 24.09 1.08 -19.53
C GLN A 275 24.87 -0.24 -19.42
N LEU A 276 26.19 -0.19 -19.46
CA LEU A 276 27.03 -1.35 -19.14
C LEU A 276 26.93 -1.69 -17.63
N PRO A 277 27.06 -2.97 -17.24
CA PRO A 277 27.04 -3.37 -15.84
C PRO A 277 28.25 -2.77 -15.11
N LEU A 278 28.05 -2.41 -13.84
CA LEU A 278 29.08 -1.87 -12.96
C LEU A 278 29.62 -2.97 -12.04
N SER A 279 30.84 -2.81 -11.52
CA SER A 279 31.31 -3.64 -10.39
C SER A 279 30.43 -3.41 -9.15
N PRO A 280 30.38 -4.37 -8.20
CA PRO A 280 29.65 -4.19 -6.94
C PRO A 280 30.02 -2.89 -6.22
N GLU A 281 31.31 -2.55 -6.13
CA GLU A 281 31.79 -1.35 -5.46
C GLU A 281 31.34 -0.06 -6.16
N GLN A 282 31.35 -0.04 -7.50
CA GLN A 282 30.84 1.10 -8.26
C GLN A 282 29.32 1.24 -8.12
N SER A 283 28.58 0.15 -8.23
CA SER A 283 27.12 0.18 -8.10
C SER A 283 26.68 0.69 -6.72
N MET A 284 27.33 0.23 -5.64
CA MET A 284 27.04 0.69 -4.28
C MET A 284 27.27 2.19 -4.10
N LYS A 285 28.22 2.81 -4.83
CA LYS A 285 28.42 4.27 -4.79
C LYS A 285 27.27 5.07 -5.43
N LEU A 286 26.41 4.40 -6.20
CA LEU A 286 25.21 4.96 -6.81
C LEU A 286 23.94 4.64 -6.01
N ILE A 287 24.06 4.09 -4.81
CA ILE A 287 22.95 3.81 -3.89
C ILE A 287 22.95 4.82 -2.75
N GLN A 288 21.80 5.45 -2.50
CA GLN A 288 21.54 6.25 -1.30
C GLN A 288 21.01 5.35 -0.18
N VAL A 289 21.52 5.56 1.03
CA VAL A 289 21.07 4.94 2.28
C VAL A 289 20.85 6.03 3.33
N PRO A 290 19.96 5.86 4.33
CA PRO A 290 19.77 6.87 5.35
C PRO A 290 21.01 7.07 6.23
N VAL A 291 21.20 8.28 6.77
CA VAL A 291 22.30 8.55 7.70
C VAL A 291 22.21 7.64 8.92
N GLY A 292 23.37 7.13 9.34
CA GLY A 292 23.49 6.16 10.43
C GLY A 292 23.44 4.70 9.97
N PHE A 293 23.00 4.45 8.74
CA PHE A 293 23.02 3.13 8.13
C PHE A 293 24.26 2.91 7.25
N GLU A 294 24.57 1.64 7.03
CA GLU A 294 25.66 1.19 6.17
C GLU A 294 25.21 -0.03 5.35
N LEU A 295 25.39 0.06 4.04
CA LEU A 295 25.17 -1.06 3.12
C LEU A 295 26.47 -1.86 2.96
N GLN A 296 26.43 -3.14 3.25
CA GLN A 296 27.55 -4.06 3.18
C GLN A 296 27.30 -5.11 2.10
N LEU A 297 28.29 -5.38 1.26
CA LEU A 297 28.23 -6.47 0.29
C LEU A 297 28.54 -7.80 0.99
N PHE A 298 27.57 -8.71 1.01
CA PHE A 298 27.77 -10.05 1.57
C PHE A 298 28.26 -11.03 0.50
N ALA A 299 27.61 -11.08 -0.66
CA ALA A 299 27.99 -11.96 -1.77
C ALA A 299 27.69 -11.30 -3.12
N SER A 300 28.47 -11.64 -4.15
CA SER A 300 28.27 -11.20 -5.53
C SER A 300 28.73 -12.25 -6.54
N GLU A 301 28.52 -11.99 -7.83
CA GLU A 301 29.04 -12.80 -8.91
C GLU A 301 30.56 -13.05 -8.80
N PRO A 302 31.07 -14.27 -9.12
CA PRO A 302 30.34 -15.45 -9.60
C PRO A 302 29.79 -16.35 -8.48
N MET A 303 29.92 -15.98 -7.20
CA MET A 303 29.46 -16.82 -6.07
C MET A 303 27.94 -17.02 -6.10
N ILE A 304 27.22 -15.93 -6.39
CA ILE A 304 25.77 -15.90 -6.57
C ILE A 304 25.44 -15.08 -7.83
N ILE A 305 24.46 -15.54 -8.61
CA ILE A 305 23.89 -14.81 -9.75
C ILE A 305 22.36 -14.86 -9.66
N ASN A 306 21.66 -13.85 -10.17
CA ASN A 306 20.20 -13.76 -10.20
C ASN A 306 19.51 -14.31 -8.92
N PRO A 307 19.84 -13.79 -7.71
CA PRO A 307 19.22 -14.27 -6.49
C PRO A 307 17.71 -13.95 -6.48
N MET A 308 16.85 -14.98 -6.40
CA MET A 308 15.39 -14.82 -6.45
C MET A 308 14.77 -14.65 -5.05
N ALA A 309 15.17 -15.50 -4.10
CA ALA A 309 14.63 -15.51 -2.74
C ALA A 309 15.67 -16.06 -1.76
N MET A 310 15.49 -15.71 -0.48
CA MET A 310 16.39 -16.03 0.63
C MET A 310 15.59 -16.67 1.76
N ALA A 311 16.24 -17.48 2.58
CA ALA A 311 15.73 -18.00 3.85
C ALA A 311 16.91 -18.35 4.77
N TRP A 312 16.63 -18.49 6.07
CA TRP A 312 17.62 -18.98 7.04
C TRP A 312 17.15 -20.27 7.70
N ASP A 313 18.11 -21.16 7.98
CA ASP A 313 17.89 -22.35 8.80
C ASP A 313 17.98 -22.03 10.30
N GLU A 314 17.74 -23.03 11.14
CA GLU A 314 17.81 -22.90 12.60
C GLU A 314 19.21 -22.57 13.16
N ARG A 315 20.24 -22.55 12.31
CA ARG A 315 21.62 -22.16 12.65
C ARG A 315 21.93 -20.73 12.21
N GLY A 316 20.97 -20.06 11.57
CA GLY A 316 21.16 -18.73 10.99
C GLY A 316 21.96 -18.71 9.70
N ARG A 317 22.11 -19.83 8.98
CA ARG A 317 22.83 -19.87 7.69
C ARG A 317 21.92 -19.43 6.55
N LEU A 318 22.47 -18.69 5.59
CA LEU A 318 21.72 -18.13 4.47
C LEU A 318 21.56 -19.14 3.32
N TYR A 319 20.32 -19.51 3.02
CA TYR A 319 19.93 -20.28 1.83
C TYR A 319 19.37 -19.34 0.77
N VAL A 320 19.84 -19.48 -0.48
CA VAL A 320 19.48 -18.59 -1.58
C VAL A 320 19.10 -19.38 -2.82
N ILE A 321 18.01 -19.00 -3.47
CA ILE A 321 17.67 -19.45 -4.81
C ILE A 321 18.49 -18.67 -5.83
N GLU A 322 19.26 -19.39 -6.64
CA GLU A 322 19.92 -18.90 -7.86
C GLU A 322 19.14 -19.38 -9.08
N THR A 323 18.74 -18.48 -9.98
CA THR A 323 17.98 -18.85 -11.18
C THR A 323 18.57 -18.30 -12.49
N VAL A 324 18.69 -19.20 -13.45
CA VAL A 324 19.13 -18.91 -14.82
C VAL A 324 18.06 -19.32 -15.84
N ASP A 325 17.10 -20.16 -15.44
CA ASP A 325 15.99 -20.57 -16.30
C ASP A 325 14.86 -19.51 -16.35
N TYR A 326 14.70 -18.67 -15.32
CA TYR A 326 13.69 -17.61 -15.31
C TYR A 326 13.96 -16.53 -16.37
N PRO A 327 12.94 -15.99 -17.06
CA PRO A 327 11.52 -16.37 -17.02
C PRO A 327 11.13 -17.42 -18.07
N ASN A 328 11.90 -17.59 -19.15
CA ASN A 328 11.40 -18.23 -20.37
C ASN A 328 11.75 -19.71 -20.54
N GLU A 329 12.69 -20.26 -19.78
CA GLU A 329 13.09 -21.67 -19.88
C GLU A 329 12.12 -22.57 -19.09
N VAL A 330 10.83 -22.54 -19.43
CA VAL A 330 9.80 -23.37 -18.79
C VAL A 330 9.95 -24.83 -19.21
N ARG A 331 10.35 -25.69 -18.27
CA ARG A 331 10.65 -27.11 -18.52
C ARG A 331 9.60 -28.01 -17.87
N THR A 332 9.44 -29.20 -18.44
CA THR A 332 8.63 -30.28 -17.88
C THR A 332 9.43 -31.22 -16.97
N GLU A 333 10.74 -31.34 -17.21
CA GLU A 333 11.65 -32.16 -16.42
C GLU A 333 13.00 -31.45 -16.27
N GLY A 334 13.57 -31.53 -15.07
CA GLY A 334 14.85 -30.92 -14.71
C GLY A 334 14.90 -29.41 -14.86
N GLY A 335 16.10 -28.84 -14.77
CA GLY A 335 16.38 -27.42 -14.95
C GLY A 335 17.80 -27.07 -14.49
N ASN A 336 18.16 -25.81 -14.57
CA ASN A 336 19.52 -25.35 -14.26
C ASN A 336 19.62 -24.53 -12.97
N ASP A 337 18.48 -24.28 -12.32
CA ASP A 337 18.41 -23.47 -11.10
C ASP A 337 18.88 -24.27 -9.89
N LYS A 338 19.34 -23.54 -8.87
CA LYS A 338 20.01 -24.11 -7.69
C LYS A 338 19.56 -23.44 -6.40
N ILE A 339 19.74 -24.16 -5.30
CA ILE A 339 19.75 -23.60 -3.95
C ILE A 339 21.17 -23.67 -3.44
N LYS A 340 21.69 -22.53 -2.96
CA LYS A 340 23.03 -22.43 -2.37
C LYS A 340 22.94 -22.03 -0.90
N ILE A 341 23.85 -22.54 -0.08
CA ILE A 341 24.13 -22.06 1.27
C ILE A 341 25.34 -21.14 1.16
N LEU A 342 25.21 -19.91 1.65
CA LEU A 342 26.28 -18.91 1.67
C LEU A 342 26.69 -18.65 3.12
N GLU A 343 27.97 -18.78 3.41
CA GLU A 343 28.50 -18.72 4.77
C GLU A 343 29.69 -17.75 4.84
N ASP A 344 29.71 -16.95 5.90
CA ASP A 344 30.86 -16.19 6.39
C ASP A 344 31.53 -17.05 7.47
N THR A 345 32.67 -17.67 7.13
CA THR A 345 33.36 -18.62 8.01
C THR A 345 34.49 -17.99 8.82
N ASP A 346 34.86 -16.74 8.52
CA ASP A 346 35.88 -15.98 9.25
C ASP A 346 35.34 -14.78 10.05
N GLY A 347 34.06 -14.44 9.87
CA GLY A 347 33.33 -13.41 10.61
C GLY A 347 33.58 -11.98 10.14
N ASP A 348 34.08 -11.79 8.91
CA ASP A 348 34.37 -10.45 8.36
C ASP A 348 33.14 -9.73 7.78
N GLY A 349 31.97 -10.38 7.79
CA GLY A 349 30.71 -9.89 7.26
C GLY A 349 30.48 -10.20 5.79
N LYS A 350 31.31 -11.05 5.16
CA LYS A 350 31.19 -11.46 3.76
C LYS A 350 31.17 -12.98 3.63
N ALA A 351 30.43 -13.46 2.64
CA ALA A 351 30.47 -14.88 2.32
C ALA A 351 31.84 -15.24 1.72
N ASP A 352 32.48 -16.25 2.29
CA ASP A 352 33.72 -16.86 1.78
C ASP A 352 33.51 -18.31 1.30
N LYS A 353 32.36 -18.91 1.63
CA LYS A 353 31.99 -20.28 1.27
C LYS A 353 30.60 -20.33 0.65
N ALA A 354 30.49 -21.13 -0.43
CA ALA A 354 29.23 -21.45 -1.07
C ALA A 354 29.09 -22.97 -1.27
N THR A 355 28.02 -23.55 -0.74
CA THR A 355 27.67 -24.97 -0.91
C THR A 355 26.42 -25.08 -1.77
N VAL A 356 26.42 -25.96 -2.78
CA VAL A 356 25.20 -26.25 -3.56
C VAL A 356 24.39 -27.27 -2.78
N PHE A 357 23.31 -26.83 -2.14
CA PHE A 357 22.41 -27.69 -1.38
C PHE A 357 21.51 -28.53 -2.29
N ALA A 358 21.00 -27.93 -3.38
CA ALA A 358 20.19 -28.62 -4.36
C ALA A 358 20.38 -28.04 -5.76
N GLU A 359 20.25 -28.89 -6.77
CA GLU A 359 20.32 -28.55 -8.19
C GLU A 359 19.19 -29.23 -8.97
N ASN A 360 19.16 -29.04 -10.30
CA ASN A 360 18.14 -29.61 -11.18
C ASN A 360 16.72 -29.12 -10.85
N LEU A 361 16.62 -27.82 -10.56
CA LEU A 361 15.38 -27.08 -10.30
C LEU A 361 15.01 -26.22 -11.51
N ASN A 362 13.73 -25.92 -11.69
CA ASN A 362 13.24 -25.07 -12.78
C ASN A 362 12.31 -23.99 -12.25
N ILE A 363 12.80 -22.74 -12.22
CA ILE A 363 12.06 -21.55 -11.81
C ILE A 363 11.45 -21.72 -10.39
N PRO A 364 12.26 -22.04 -9.36
CA PRO A 364 11.78 -21.90 -7.99
C PRO A 364 11.64 -20.41 -7.64
N THR A 365 10.54 -20.03 -7.02
CA THR A 365 10.14 -18.64 -6.77
C THR A 365 10.11 -18.27 -5.29
N SER A 366 10.21 -19.25 -4.39
CA SER A 366 10.25 -19.02 -2.95
C SER A 366 10.88 -20.20 -2.22
N ILE A 367 11.46 -19.94 -1.05
CA ILE A 367 12.24 -20.87 -0.23
C ILE A 367 11.94 -20.62 1.25
N MET A 368 11.85 -21.67 2.06
CA MET A 368 11.61 -21.57 3.51
C MET A 368 12.10 -22.82 4.25
N ALA A 369 12.72 -22.65 5.42
CA ALA A 369 13.10 -23.77 6.28
C ALA A 369 11.90 -24.32 7.08
N VAL A 370 11.74 -25.64 7.11
CA VAL A 370 10.66 -26.35 7.86
C VAL A 370 11.00 -27.83 8.01
N ASN A 371 10.56 -28.51 9.08
CA ASN A 371 10.71 -29.95 9.30
C ASN A 371 12.17 -30.46 9.16
N GLY A 372 13.15 -29.62 9.54
CA GLY A 372 14.59 -29.87 9.39
C GLY A 372 15.07 -29.96 7.93
N GLY A 373 14.36 -29.33 6.99
CA GLY A 373 14.73 -29.21 5.59
C GLY A 373 14.23 -27.89 4.99
N ILE A 374 14.13 -27.84 3.66
CA ILE A 374 13.77 -26.65 2.88
C ILE A 374 12.56 -26.98 2.00
N LEU A 375 11.48 -26.20 2.14
CA LEU A 375 10.35 -26.20 1.22
C LEU A 375 10.56 -25.11 0.15
N ILE A 376 10.38 -25.48 -1.12
CA ILE A 376 10.40 -24.53 -2.23
C ILE A 376 9.09 -24.49 -2.99
N SER A 377 8.73 -23.28 -3.42
CA SER A 377 7.70 -23.05 -4.44
C SER A 377 8.34 -23.17 -5.81
N MET A 378 8.01 -24.21 -6.59
CA MET A 378 8.55 -24.46 -7.92
C MET A 378 7.47 -25.03 -8.83
N ALA A 379 6.57 -24.15 -9.32
CA ALA A 379 5.41 -24.54 -10.10
C ALA A 379 5.76 -25.64 -11.14
N PRO A 380 4.88 -26.63 -11.41
CA PRO A 380 3.54 -26.78 -10.85
C PRO A 380 3.55 -27.38 -9.43
N ASP A 381 4.73 -27.63 -8.86
CA ASP A 381 4.93 -28.41 -7.66
C ASP A 381 5.52 -27.58 -6.52
N PHE A 382 5.11 -27.86 -5.30
CA PHE A 382 5.90 -27.51 -4.12
C PHE A 382 6.75 -28.71 -3.77
N VAL A 383 8.04 -28.47 -3.52
CA VAL A 383 9.04 -29.54 -3.33
C VAL A 383 9.71 -29.35 -1.97
N PHE A 384 9.72 -30.40 -1.16
CA PHE A 384 10.48 -30.48 0.08
C PHE A 384 11.83 -31.16 -0.19
N LEU A 385 12.88 -30.56 0.35
CA LEU A 385 14.27 -30.98 0.22
C LEU A 385 14.89 -31.10 1.60
N LYS A 386 15.66 -32.15 1.86
CA LYS A 386 16.32 -32.34 3.16
C LYS A 386 17.64 -33.07 3.00
N ASP A 387 18.61 -32.70 3.82
CA ASP A 387 19.85 -33.42 4.06
C ASP A 387 19.66 -34.32 5.30
N THR A 388 19.97 -35.62 5.17
CA THR A 388 19.85 -36.58 6.27
C THR A 388 21.18 -37.14 6.77
N ASP A 389 22.31 -36.82 6.13
CA ASP A 389 23.64 -37.33 6.51
C ASP A 389 24.64 -36.25 6.95
N GLY A 390 24.27 -34.97 6.80
CA GLY A 390 24.99 -33.82 7.32
C GLY A 390 26.09 -33.30 6.40
N ASP A 391 26.07 -33.64 5.12
CA ASP A 391 27.01 -33.14 4.12
C ASP A 391 26.59 -31.79 3.47
N ASP A 392 25.48 -31.22 3.92
CA ASP A 392 24.84 -29.99 3.40
C ASP A 392 24.35 -30.13 1.94
N VAL A 393 24.04 -31.35 1.50
CA VAL A 393 23.40 -31.66 0.20
C VAL A 393 22.08 -32.39 0.43
N ALA A 394 21.03 -31.98 -0.28
CA ALA A 394 19.72 -32.62 -0.17
C ALA A 394 19.74 -34.03 -0.79
N ASP A 395 19.49 -35.05 0.03
CA ASP A 395 19.33 -36.44 -0.36
C ASP A 395 17.85 -36.89 -0.38
N VAL A 396 16.96 -36.12 0.25
CA VAL A 396 15.50 -36.25 0.18
C VAL A 396 14.92 -35.20 -0.76
N ARG A 397 14.03 -35.65 -1.66
CA ARG A 397 13.24 -34.79 -2.55
C ARG A 397 11.81 -35.31 -2.67
N GLU A 398 10.85 -34.54 -2.19
CA GLU A 398 9.43 -34.94 -2.15
C GLU A 398 8.54 -33.85 -2.74
N VAL A 399 7.60 -34.23 -3.62
CA VAL A 399 6.55 -33.31 -4.08
C VAL A 399 5.45 -33.28 -3.02
N VAL A 400 5.27 -32.11 -2.41
CA VAL A 400 4.34 -31.88 -1.30
C VAL A 400 2.95 -31.48 -1.82
N MET A 401 2.90 -30.70 -2.90
CA MET A 401 1.64 -30.20 -3.45
C MET A 401 1.80 -29.94 -4.93
N THR A 402 0.79 -30.27 -5.72
CA THR A 402 0.78 -30.03 -7.17
C THR A 402 -0.49 -29.29 -7.58
N GLY A 403 -0.43 -28.49 -8.65
CA GLY A 403 -1.58 -27.72 -9.14
C GLY A 403 -1.32 -26.23 -9.38
N TRP A 404 -0.08 -25.77 -9.18
CA TRP A 404 0.30 -24.37 -9.37
C TRP A 404 0.46 -24.02 -10.85
N GLY A 405 -0.11 -22.89 -11.28
CA GLY A 405 -0.11 -22.47 -12.67
C GLY A 405 1.26 -22.04 -13.19
N LYS A 406 1.50 -22.33 -14.49
CA LYS A 406 2.71 -21.95 -15.26
C LYS A 406 2.42 -21.03 -16.44
N SER A 407 1.18 -20.56 -16.59
CA SER A 407 0.77 -19.77 -17.77
C SER A 407 1.54 -18.45 -17.91
N ASP A 408 1.99 -17.92 -16.78
CA ASP A 408 2.84 -16.75 -16.67
C ASP A 408 3.78 -16.94 -15.47
N THR A 409 5.09 -16.94 -15.72
CA THR A 409 6.08 -17.32 -14.72
C THR A 409 6.33 -16.25 -13.66
N HIS A 410 5.98 -14.97 -13.89
CA HIS A 410 5.99 -13.98 -12.81
C HIS A 410 4.74 -14.02 -11.95
N ALA A 411 3.69 -14.72 -12.39
CA ALA A 411 2.37 -14.72 -11.72
C ALA A 411 2.12 -16.00 -10.94
N GLY A 412 3.19 -16.74 -10.64
CA GLY A 412 3.14 -17.98 -9.89
C GLY A 412 2.98 -17.78 -8.38
N PRO A 413 3.00 -18.89 -7.62
CA PRO A 413 3.14 -18.84 -6.17
C PRO A 413 4.45 -18.17 -5.76
N SER A 414 4.45 -17.41 -4.65
CA SER A 414 5.64 -16.75 -4.11
C SER A 414 5.50 -16.45 -2.60
N ASN A 415 6.60 -15.99 -1.99
CA ASN A 415 6.69 -15.55 -0.59
C ASN A 415 6.09 -16.54 0.44
N LEU A 416 6.59 -17.77 0.47
CA LEU A 416 6.30 -18.74 1.51
C LEU A 416 6.85 -18.25 2.87
N LYS A 417 6.02 -18.29 3.91
CA LYS A 417 6.39 -17.91 5.28
C LYS A 417 5.76 -18.82 6.33
N TYR A 418 6.50 -19.10 7.41
CA TYR A 418 5.98 -19.83 8.55
C TYR A 418 5.20 -18.85 9.43
N GLY A 419 3.89 -19.07 9.56
CA GLY A 419 3.01 -18.23 10.37
C GLY A 419 3.06 -18.60 11.85
N PHE A 420 2.71 -17.65 12.71
CA PHE A 420 2.58 -17.92 14.14
C PHE A 420 1.52 -19.00 14.43
N ASP A 421 0.53 -19.18 13.54
CA ASP A 421 -0.46 -20.26 13.65
C ASP A 421 0.08 -21.67 13.35
N ASN A 422 1.39 -21.81 13.17
CA ASN A 422 2.11 -23.04 12.82
C ASN A 422 1.68 -23.60 11.45
N LYS A 423 1.25 -22.70 10.55
CA LYS A 423 0.92 -22.99 9.15
C LYS A 423 1.91 -22.32 8.22
N ILE A 424 2.01 -22.84 7.01
CA ILE A 424 2.76 -22.22 5.92
C ILE A 424 1.82 -21.31 5.15
N TRP A 425 2.18 -20.04 5.04
CA TRP A 425 1.46 -19.02 4.29
C TRP A 425 2.18 -18.73 2.98
N GLY A 426 1.43 -18.27 1.98
CA GLY A 426 2.01 -17.78 0.73
C GLY A 426 1.02 -16.94 -0.06
N VAL A 427 1.53 -16.31 -1.11
CA VAL A 427 0.73 -15.53 -2.06
C VAL A 427 0.88 -16.09 -3.47
N LEU A 428 -0.08 -15.77 -4.32
CA LEU A 428 -0.19 -16.28 -5.68
C LEU A 428 -0.62 -15.16 -6.62
N GLY A 429 0.00 -15.10 -7.79
CA GLY A 429 -0.44 -14.28 -8.91
C GLY A 429 -1.54 -14.91 -9.76
N TYR A 430 -1.90 -14.27 -10.86
CA TYR A 430 -3.01 -14.71 -11.71
C TYR A 430 -2.77 -16.01 -12.51
N SER A 431 -1.59 -16.64 -12.42
CA SER A 431 -1.41 -17.99 -12.97
C SER A 431 -2.26 -19.03 -12.24
N GLY A 432 -2.68 -18.73 -11.00
CA GLY A 432 -3.72 -19.47 -10.31
C GLY A 432 -3.28 -20.83 -9.76
N PHE A 433 -4.20 -21.45 -9.01
CA PHE A 433 -4.10 -22.82 -8.53
C PHE A 433 -5.27 -23.64 -9.05
N ASN A 434 -5.01 -24.86 -9.50
CA ASN A 434 -6.03 -25.84 -9.83
C ASN A 434 -5.52 -27.25 -9.55
N GLY A 435 -5.97 -27.84 -8.44
CA GLY A 435 -5.49 -29.13 -7.96
C GLY A 435 -6.34 -29.69 -6.83
N GLU A 436 -6.06 -30.93 -6.45
CA GLU A 436 -6.68 -31.60 -5.31
C GLU A 436 -5.68 -31.66 -4.14
N VAL A 437 -6.09 -31.24 -2.95
CA VAL A 437 -5.29 -31.31 -1.72
C VAL A 437 -6.13 -31.93 -0.62
N SER A 438 -5.58 -32.92 0.08
CA SER A 438 -6.26 -33.66 1.16
C SER A 438 -7.68 -34.14 0.80
N GLY A 439 -7.88 -34.60 -0.45
CA GLY A 439 -9.18 -35.10 -0.94
C GLY A 439 -10.19 -34.01 -1.34
N LYS A 440 -9.79 -32.74 -1.37
CA LYS A 440 -10.63 -31.60 -1.72
C LYS A 440 -10.10 -30.90 -2.98
N GLN A 441 -10.98 -30.67 -3.95
CA GLN A 441 -10.64 -29.88 -5.13
C GLN A 441 -10.58 -28.39 -4.79
N HIS A 442 -9.52 -27.72 -5.23
CA HIS A 442 -9.36 -26.27 -5.12
C HIS A 442 -9.17 -25.65 -6.51
N SER A 443 -9.75 -24.46 -6.70
CA SER A 443 -9.51 -23.62 -7.86
C SER A 443 -9.68 -22.14 -7.49
N PHE A 444 -8.59 -21.39 -7.53
CA PHE A 444 -8.57 -19.97 -7.19
C PHE A 444 -7.48 -19.23 -7.99
N GLY A 445 -7.64 -17.91 -8.15
CA GLY A 445 -6.70 -17.04 -8.87
C GLY A 445 -5.66 -16.43 -7.93
N GLN A 446 -5.36 -15.15 -8.15
CA GLN A 446 -4.44 -14.39 -7.30
C GLN A 446 -4.96 -14.22 -5.88
N GLY A 447 -4.09 -14.17 -4.88
CA GLY A 447 -4.50 -13.92 -3.49
C GLY A 447 -3.55 -14.53 -2.46
N VAL A 448 -4.05 -14.67 -1.24
CA VAL A 448 -3.33 -15.23 -0.09
C VAL A 448 -3.91 -16.58 0.33
N TYR A 449 -3.02 -17.53 0.63
CA TYR A 449 -3.38 -18.88 1.05
C TYR A 449 -2.50 -19.35 2.22
N ARG A 450 -2.93 -20.42 2.89
CA ARG A 450 -2.10 -21.15 3.86
C ARG A 450 -2.40 -22.64 3.85
N PHE A 451 -1.50 -23.46 4.38
CA PHE A 451 -1.63 -24.92 4.51
C PHE A 451 -0.77 -25.43 5.67
N ASP A 452 -0.96 -26.68 6.09
CA ASP A 452 -0.16 -27.26 7.17
C ASP A 452 1.27 -27.59 6.71
N PRO A 453 2.27 -27.65 7.61
CA PRO A 453 3.64 -28.01 7.24
C PRO A 453 3.80 -29.37 6.53
N SER A 454 2.81 -30.25 6.58
CA SER A 454 2.77 -31.50 5.81
C SER A 454 2.37 -31.33 4.34
N GLY A 455 1.88 -30.15 3.92
CA GLY A 455 1.23 -29.96 2.62
C GLY A 455 -0.28 -30.09 2.62
N ASP A 456 -0.88 -30.45 3.76
CA ASP A 456 -2.32 -30.71 3.88
C ASP A 456 -3.14 -29.46 4.18
N ASN A 457 -4.47 -29.59 4.11
CA ASN A 457 -5.43 -28.60 4.61
C ASN A 457 -5.24 -27.20 3.99
N LEU A 458 -5.09 -27.14 2.66
CA LEU A 458 -5.01 -25.89 1.91
C LEU A 458 -6.25 -25.01 2.13
N GLU A 459 -6.02 -23.77 2.53
CA GLU A 459 -7.03 -22.74 2.76
C GLU A 459 -6.74 -21.52 1.88
N TYR A 460 -7.76 -21.05 1.14
CA TYR A 460 -7.70 -19.80 0.38
C TYR A 460 -8.36 -18.68 1.19
N LEU A 461 -7.56 -17.68 1.59
CA LEU A 461 -7.90 -16.77 2.68
C LEU A 461 -8.45 -15.42 2.21
N GLY A 462 -8.02 -14.91 1.05
CA GLY A 462 -8.44 -13.61 0.53
C GLY A 462 -7.98 -13.38 -0.91
N ASN A 463 -8.75 -12.59 -1.66
CA ASN A 463 -8.45 -12.25 -3.06
C ASN A 463 -7.77 -10.88 -3.16
N THR A 464 -6.73 -10.80 -3.98
CA THR A 464 -6.02 -9.54 -4.27
C THR A 464 -6.48 -8.92 -5.59
N SER A 465 -6.08 -7.68 -5.85
CA SER A 465 -6.51 -6.90 -7.01
C SER A 465 -5.79 -7.29 -8.31
N ASN A 466 -4.55 -7.80 -8.23
CA ASN A 466 -3.75 -8.22 -9.38
C ASN A 466 -2.62 -9.20 -8.97
N ASN A 467 -1.57 -9.33 -9.80
CA ASN A 467 -0.40 -10.13 -9.50
C ASN A 467 0.20 -9.81 -8.11
N THR A 468 0.29 -10.84 -7.26
CA THR A 468 0.66 -10.68 -5.85
C THR A 468 2.02 -11.29 -5.60
N TRP A 469 2.91 -10.49 -5.03
CA TRP A 469 4.27 -10.93 -4.70
C TRP A 469 4.58 -10.80 -3.23
N GLY A 470 4.22 -9.71 -2.55
CA GLY A 470 4.59 -9.51 -1.17
C GLY A 470 3.70 -10.22 -0.17
N LEU A 471 4.31 -10.73 0.90
CA LEU A 471 3.66 -11.18 2.13
C LEU A 471 4.58 -10.84 3.30
N GLY A 472 4.01 -10.34 4.39
CA GLY A 472 4.73 -10.19 5.64
C GLY A 472 3.83 -10.12 6.86
N PHE A 473 4.45 -10.32 8.02
CA PHE A 473 3.79 -10.30 9.32
C PHE A 473 4.42 -9.24 10.22
N THR A 474 3.58 -8.58 11.00
CA THR A 474 4.01 -7.88 12.20
C THR A 474 4.24 -8.88 13.35
N GLU A 475 4.96 -8.46 14.37
CA GLU A 475 5.24 -9.25 15.59
C GLU A 475 3.98 -9.59 16.39
N ASP A 476 2.89 -8.85 16.19
CA ASP A 476 1.58 -9.14 16.75
C ASP A 476 0.68 -9.98 15.83
N PHE A 477 1.24 -10.49 14.74
CA PHE A 477 0.63 -11.39 13.77
C PHE A 477 -0.57 -10.79 13.01
N GLU A 478 -0.47 -9.51 12.62
CA GLU A 478 -1.22 -8.98 11.47
C GLU A 478 -0.52 -9.33 10.17
N THR A 479 -1.26 -9.31 9.05
CA THR A 479 -0.76 -9.77 7.75
C THR A 479 -0.91 -8.68 6.71
N PHE A 480 0.17 -8.46 5.97
CA PHE A 480 0.25 -7.47 4.92
C PHE A 480 0.79 -8.07 3.63
N ILE A 481 0.41 -7.46 2.52
CA ILE A 481 0.61 -7.95 1.16
C ILE A 481 1.04 -6.78 0.28
N SER A 482 1.75 -7.05 -0.82
CA SER A 482 1.94 -6.10 -1.92
C SER A 482 1.62 -6.73 -3.27
N THR A 483 1.17 -5.90 -4.21
CA THR A 483 0.77 -6.32 -5.55
C THR A 483 1.41 -5.43 -6.61
N ALA A 484 1.44 -5.87 -7.86
CA ALA A 484 1.88 -5.05 -8.99
C ALA A 484 0.98 -3.81 -9.18
N ASN A 485 1.32 -2.96 -10.15
CA ASN A 485 0.39 -2.01 -10.79
C ASN A 485 -0.33 -1.05 -9.82
N GLY A 486 0.45 -0.33 -9.01
CA GLY A 486 -0.03 0.82 -8.24
C GLY A 486 -0.63 0.50 -6.86
N GLN A 487 -0.41 -0.70 -6.33
CA GLN A 487 -0.90 -1.09 -5.00
C GLN A 487 0.20 -1.83 -4.22
N HIS A 488 1.11 -1.05 -3.64
CA HIS A 488 2.34 -1.50 -2.98
C HIS A 488 2.14 -1.87 -1.50
N SER A 489 1.03 -1.49 -0.89
CA SER A 489 0.72 -1.79 0.51
C SER A 489 -0.73 -2.21 0.71
N VAL A 490 -0.94 -3.41 1.24
CA VAL A 490 -2.25 -4.06 1.34
C VAL A 490 -2.41 -4.74 2.68
N TYR A 491 -3.55 -4.54 3.34
CA TYR A 491 -3.89 -5.17 4.61
C TYR A 491 -4.86 -6.35 4.43
N PHE A 492 -4.53 -7.51 5.03
CA PHE A 492 -5.43 -8.65 5.13
C PHE A 492 -6.23 -8.56 6.44
N ALA A 493 -7.47 -8.07 6.35
CA ALA A 493 -8.25 -7.68 7.51
C ALA A 493 -8.87 -8.85 8.30
N MET A 494 -9.24 -9.93 7.61
CA MET A 494 -9.83 -11.15 8.17
C MET A 494 -9.90 -12.27 7.12
N ALA A 495 -10.11 -13.53 7.50
CA ALA A 495 -10.25 -14.61 6.52
C ALA A 495 -11.63 -14.65 5.83
N ASN A 496 -11.63 -15.19 4.61
CA ASN A 496 -12.80 -15.37 3.74
C ASN A 496 -14.01 -16.04 4.44
N ASN A 497 -13.78 -16.90 5.43
CA ASN A 497 -14.85 -17.54 6.19
C ASN A 497 -15.77 -16.56 6.94
N TYR A 498 -15.28 -15.36 7.31
CA TYR A 498 -16.07 -14.33 7.99
C TYR A 498 -16.86 -13.41 7.03
N VAL A 499 -16.60 -13.50 5.73
CA VAL A 499 -17.28 -12.70 4.68
C VAL A 499 -18.12 -13.54 3.72
N LYS A 500 -18.45 -14.79 4.09
CA LYS A 500 -19.38 -15.65 3.32
C LYS A 500 -20.68 -14.94 2.99
N ARG A 501 -21.14 -14.05 3.89
CA ARG A 501 -22.23 -13.11 3.68
C ARG A 501 -21.73 -11.73 4.11
N PRO A 502 -21.70 -10.73 3.20
CA PRO A 502 -21.38 -9.37 3.60
C PRO A 502 -22.57 -8.78 4.37
N VAL A 503 -22.28 -7.93 5.35
CA VAL A 503 -23.28 -7.06 5.96
C VAL A 503 -23.79 -6.06 4.91
N PHE A 504 -25.04 -5.62 5.02
CA PHE A 504 -25.64 -4.62 4.13
C PHE A 504 -24.77 -3.35 4.08
N GLN A 505 -24.49 -2.86 2.87
CA GLN A 505 -23.51 -1.79 2.60
C GLN A 505 -22.09 -2.09 3.15
N GLY A 506 -21.71 -3.37 3.24
CA GLY A 506 -20.37 -3.84 3.60
C GLY A 506 -19.58 -4.36 2.39
N SER A 507 -18.32 -4.70 2.63
CA SER A 507 -17.44 -5.33 1.65
C SER A 507 -17.50 -6.85 1.76
N ALA A 508 -17.50 -7.54 0.61
CA ALA A 508 -17.29 -9.00 0.54
C ALA A 508 -15.81 -9.38 0.36
N ASN A 509 -14.92 -8.39 0.20
CA ASN A 509 -13.47 -8.59 0.15
C ASN A 509 -12.85 -8.48 1.55
N THR A 510 -11.74 -9.17 1.74
CA THR A 510 -10.97 -9.24 2.99
C THR A 510 -9.59 -8.59 2.92
N VAL A 511 -9.16 -8.25 1.70
CA VAL A 511 -7.83 -7.72 1.39
C VAL A 511 -8.01 -6.31 0.84
N HIS A 512 -7.42 -5.31 1.49
CA HIS A 512 -7.69 -3.90 1.24
C HIS A 512 -6.40 -3.11 1.01
N GLY A 513 -6.32 -2.34 -0.08
CA GLY A 513 -5.21 -1.41 -0.31
C GLY A 513 -5.21 -0.30 0.75
N ILE A 514 -4.02 0.05 1.22
CA ILE A 514 -3.81 1.04 2.29
C ILE A 514 -2.81 2.13 1.90
N ASP A 515 -2.40 2.17 0.64
CA ASP A 515 -1.43 3.09 0.05
C ASP A 515 -1.83 4.56 0.29
N SER A 516 -0.88 5.41 0.70
CA SER A 516 -1.10 6.86 0.80
C SER A 516 -0.72 7.63 -0.47
N HIS A 517 0.04 6.99 -1.37
CA HIS A 517 0.59 7.63 -2.56
C HIS A 517 0.75 6.63 -3.72
N TYR A 518 0.81 7.18 -4.93
CA TYR A 518 1.16 6.41 -6.14
C TYR A 518 2.61 6.67 -6.56
N ASP A 519 3.11 7.89 -6.38
CA ASP A 519 4.45 8.26 -6.84
C ASP A 519 5.52 7.47 -6.10
N MET A 520 6.52 6.96 -6.80
CA MET A 520 7.63 6.24 -6.21
C MET A 520 8.87 7.14 -6.21
N PRO A 521 9.37 7.53 -5.03
CA PRO A 521 10.59 8.33 -4.92
C PRO A 521 11.80 7.60 -5.53
N HIS A 522 12.28 7.97 -6.72
CA HIS A 522 13.44 7.33 -7.36
C HIS A 522 14.57 8.34 -7.61
N LEU A 523 15.80 7.85 -7.85
CA LEU A 523 17.00 8.69 -8.02
C LEU A 523 17.60 8.66 -9.43
N THR A 524 16.83 8.17 -10.42
CA THR A 524 17.25 8.13 -11.82
C THR A 524 16.11 8.47 -12.78
N PRO A 525 16.32 9.37 -13.75
CA PRO A 525 15.31 9.62 -14.79
C PRO A 525 15.21 8.45 -15.79
N PHE A 526 16.10 7.46 -15.70
CA PHE A 526 16.21 6.35 -16.65
C PHE A 526 15.46 5.09 -16.19
N LEU A 527 14.28 5.27 -15.60
CA LEU A 527 13.40 4.16 -15.26
C LEU A 527 12.98 3.39 -16.51
N ARG A 528 12.86 2.07 -16.37
CA ARG A 528 12.30 1.17 -17.38
C ARG A 528 11.08 0.49 -16.81
N GLN A 529 9.92 1.07 -17.10
CA GLN A 529 8.64 0.53 -16.67
C GLN A 529 7.76 0.27 -17.88
N VAL A 530 6.94 -0.77 -17.79
CA VAL A 530 6.04 -1.21 -18.88
C VAL A 530 4.72 -0.45 -18.85
N ASP A 531 4.31 -0.03 -17.65
CA ASP A 531 3.14 0.74 -17.27
C ASP A 531 3.41 1.41 -15.91
N TRP A 532 2.47 2.19 -15.38
CA TRP A 532 2.59 2.86 -14.06
C TRP A 532 3.93 3.62 -13.89
N HIS A 533 4.32 4.36 -14.93
CA HIS A 533 5.60 5.08 -14.98
C HIS A 533 5.77 6.03 -13.79
N GLY A 534 6.91 5.92 -13.10
CA GLY A 534 7.19 6.68 -11.88
C GLY A 534 6.46 6.16 -10.63
N SER A 535 5.79 5.02 -10.71
CA SER A 535 5.03 4.38 -9.63
C SER A 535 5.48 2.92 -9.42
N TYR A 536 4.77 2.18 -8.57
CA TYR A 536 5.08 0.79 -8.21
C TYR A 536 4.47 -0.18 -9.23
N THR A 537 5.24 -0.55 -10.24
CA THR A 537 4.88 -1.57 -11.24
C THR A 537 5.09 -2.99 -10.71
N ALA A 538 6.13 -3.20 -9.92
CA ALA A 538 6.67 -4.48 -9.47
C ALA A 538 6.87 -4.58 -7.94
N ALA A 539 5.96 -4.02 -7.14
CA ALA A 539 6.08 -4.07 -5.67
C ALA A 539 6.15 -5.50 -5.14
N ALA A 540 7.34 -5.88 -4.67
CA ALA A 540 7.71 -7.18 -4.18
C ALA A 540 8.05 -7.11 -2.69
N GLY A 541 7.54 -8.06 -1.90
CA GLY A 541 7.74 -8.09 -0.45
C GLY A 541 6.84 -7.11 0.33
N HIS A 542 6.73 -7.36 1.63
CA HIS A 542 6.06 -6.49 2.62
C HIS A 542 6.56 -6.86 4.03
N ASN A 543 7.88 -7.01 4.19
CA ASN A 543 8.49 -7.52 5.42
C ASN A 543 8.72 -6.38 6.42
N PHE A 544 8.28 -6.54 7.67
CA PHE A 544 8.48 -5.55 8.72
C PHE A 544 9.87 -5.65 9.33
N TYR A 545 10.38 -4.52 9.81
CA TYR A 545 11.51 -4.55 10.74
C TYR A 545 11.09 -5.11 12.10
N THR A 546 11.60 -6.29 12.46
CA THR A 546 11.13 -7.10 13.60
C THR A 546 12.26 -7.54 14.56
N ALA A 547 13.34 -6.77 14.57
CA ALA A 547 14.45 -6.86 15.53
C ALA A 547 14.63 -5.53 16.27
N ARG A 548 15.64 -5.40 17.15
CA ARG A 548 15.86 -4.19 17.98
C ARG A 548 17.16 -3.42 17.65
N SER A 549 17.92 -3.87 16.66
CA SER A 549 19.19 -3.23 16.24
C SER A 549 19.05 -1.90 15.47
N PHE A 550 17.98 -1.67 14.71
CA PHE A 550 17.66 -0.37 14.11
C PHE A 550 16.98 0.55 15.13
N PRO A 551 16.89 1.87 14.87
CA PRO A 551 16.19 2.80 15.75
C PRO A 551 14.74 2.38 16.03
N GLU A 552 14.23 2.73 17.23
CA GLU A 552 12.88 2.38 17.71
C GLU A 552 11.76 2.69 16.71
N LYS A 553 11.89 3.78 15.93
CA LYS A 553 10.90 4.16 14.91
C LYS A 553 10.64 3.08 13.83
N TYR A 554 11.55 2.12 13.66
CA TYR A 554 11.39 1.00 12.74
C TYR A 554 10.62 -0.18 13.36
N TRP A 555 10.71 -0.36 14.67
CA TRP A 555 10.26 -1.57 15.37
C TRP A 555 8.78 -1.84 15.12
N ASN A 556 8.50 -2.96 14.45
CA ASN A 556 7.16 -3.43 14.11
C ASN A 556 6.26 -2.38 13.42
N LYS A 557 6.85 -1.42 12.71
CA LYS A 557 6.13 -0.28 12.13
C LYS A 557 6.43 -0.03 10.67
N ILE A 558 7.68 -0.25 10.25
CA ILE A 558 8.12 -0.01 8.88
C ILE A 558 8.21 -1.33 8.14
N ALA A 559 7.50 -1.44 7.03
CA ALA A 559 7.59 -2.55 6.08
C ALA A 559 8.46 -2.17 4.88
N PHE A 560 9.27 -3.12 4.42
CA PHE A 560 10.14 -2.96 3.26
C PHE A 560 9.48 -3.56 2.01
N VAL A 561 9.31 -2.73 0.99
CA VAL A 561 8.70 -3.12 -0.30
C VAL A 561 9.71 -2.85 -1.42
N ALA A 562 10.22 -3.91 -2.02
CA ALA A 562 11.17 -3.85 -3.11
C ALA A 562 10.46 -3.49 -4.42
N GLU A 563 11.07 -2.64 -5.23
CA GLU A 563 10.54 -2.25 -6.52
C GLU A 563 11.69 -2.26 -7.55
N PRO A 564 11.93 -3.42 -8.20
CA PRO A 564 13.09 -3.61 -9.04
C PRO A 564 13.06 -2.73 -10.29
N THR A 565 11.89 -2.37 -10.81
CA THR A 565 11.80 -1.49 -11.99
C THR A 565 12.09 -0.03 -11.64
N GLY A 566 11.87 0.33 -10.38
CA GLY A 566 12.14 1.64 -9.80
C GLY A 566 13.54 1.83 -9.22
N ARG A 567 14.28 0.74 -9.03
CA ARG A 567 15.62 0.74 -8.40
C ARG A 567 15.57 1.13 -6.92
N VAL A 568 14.47 0.78 -6.22
CA VAL A 568 14.24 1.20 -4.83
C VAL A 568 13.81 0.05 -3.90
N LEU A 569 14.08 0.25 -2.61
CA LEU A 569 13.46 -0.46 -1.50
C LEU A 569 12.75 0.55 -0.61
N HIS A 570 11.41 0.58 -0.69
CA HIS A 570 10.55 1.55 -0.02
C HIS A 570 10.35 1.23 1.46
N ASN A 571 10.31 2.27 2.30
CA ASN A 571 9.82 2.22 3.67
C ASN A 571 8.33 2.58 3.69
N ALA A 572 7.46 1.57 3.73
CA ALA A 572 6.05 1.77 4.00
C ALA A 572 5.84 1.93 5.52
N ILE A 573 5.54 3.16 5.99
CA ILE A 573 5.26 3.40 7.41
C ILE A 573 3.80 3.03 7.67
N ILE A 574 3.57 1.95 8.43
CA ILE A 574 2.23 1.43 8.68
C ILE A 574 1.70 1.99 9.99
N ASN A 575 0.59 2.72 9.92
CA ASN A 575 -0.07 3.33 11.07
C ASN A 575 -1.47 2.72 11.28
N PRO A 576 -1.86 2.43 12.53
CA PRO A 576 -3.23 2.04 12.84
C PRO A 576 -4.26 3.09 12.38
N ASP A 577 -5.36 2.64 11.79
CA ASP A 577 -6.53 3.42 11.42
C ASP A 577 -7.81 2.61 11.70
N GLY A 578 -8.49 2.91 12.80
CA GLY A 578 -9.59 2.09 13.28
C GLY A 578 -9.11 0.67 13.66
N SER A 579 -9.83 -0.35 13.18
CA SER A 579 -9.46 -1.76 13.29
C SER A 579 -8.64 -2.30 12.09
N GLY A 580 -8.07 -1.40 11.28
CA GLY A 580 -7.03 -1.71 10.30
C GLY A 580 -5.96 -0.64 10.22
N TYR A 581 -5.49 -0.34 9.00
CA TYR A 581 -4.24 0.39 8.80
C TYR A 581 -4.29 1.36 7.61
N LYS A 582 -3.39 2.34 7.67
CA LYS A 582 -2.98 3.20 6.55
C LYS A 582 -1.47 3.26 6.46
N GLU A 583 -0.97 3.29 5.23
CA GLU A 583 0.43 3.58 4.94
C GLU A 583 0.67 5.10 4.99
N LYS A 584 1.90 5.50 5.31
CA LYS A 584 2.44 6.84 5.09
C LYS A 584 3.79 6.65 4.39
N ASN A 585 4.02 7.42 3.33
CA ASN A 585 5.27 7.42 2.59
C ASN A 585 6.48 7.66 3.52
N GLY A 586 7.33 6.65 3.68
CA GLY A 586 8.58 6.74 4.44
C GLY A 586 9.82 6.99 3.58
N PHE A 587 9.64 7.27 2.29
CA PHE A 587 10.70 7.26 1.27
C PHE A 587 11.46 5.92 1.29
N ASN A 588 12.66 5.85 0.73
CA ASN A 588 13.36 4.57 0.59
C ASN A 588 14.43 4.36 1.65
N ILE A 589 14.59 3.11 2.08
CA ILE A 589 15.80 2.66 2.79
C ILE A 589 16.96 2.47 1.80
N LEU A 590 16.66 2.15 0.53
CA LEU A 590 17.62 2.07 -0.57
C LEU A 590 17.03 2.70 -1.83
N ALA A 591 17.77 3.59 -2.47
CA ALA A 591 17.43 4.04 -3.82
C ALA A 591 18.70 4.17 -4.66
N SER A 592 18.69 3.61 -5.87
CA SER A 592 19.85 3.58 -6.75
C SER A 592 19.63 4.39 -8.02
N SER A 593 20.73 4.98 -8.53
CA SER A 593 20.76 5.49 -9.90
C SER A 593 21.38 4.53 -10.92
N ASP A 594 21.90 3.38 -10.46
CA ASP A 594 22.36 2.30 -11.34
C ASP A 594 21.17 1.62 -12.02
N GLU A 595 21.12 1.66 -13.36
CA GLU A 595 20.05 1.04 -14.14
C GLU A 595 19.99 -0.49 -14.04
N TRP A 596 20.94 -1.17 -13.39
CA TRP A 596 20.93 -2.62 -13.18
C TRP A 596 20.39 -3.03 -11.80
N PHE A 597 20.45 -2.16 -10.80
CA PHE A 597 20.04 -2.47 -9.42
C PHE A 597 18.56 -2.87 -9.35
N SER A 598 18.28 -4.12 -8.99
CA SER A 598 16.96 -4.74 -9.08
C SER A 598 16.66 -5.51 -7.79
N PRO A 599 16.34 -4.82 -6.68
CA PRO A 599 15.98 -5.50 -5.45
C PRO A 599 14.68 -6.30 -5.66
N VAL A 600 14.69 -7.59 -5.35
CA VAL A 600 13.53 -8.49 -5.54
C VAL A 600 13.06 -9.12 -4.23
N HIS A 601 13.91 -9.15 -3.20
CA HIS A 601 13.57 -9.65 -1.88
C HIS A 601 14.34 -8.90 -0.80
N ALA A 602 13.66 -8.49 0.27
CA ALA A 602 14.28 -7.95 1.46
C ALA A 602 13.55 -8.39 2.73
N GLU A 603 14.29 -8.79 3.76
CA GLU A 603 13.76 -9.13 5.08
C GLU A 603 14.81 -9.06 6.18
N VAL A 604 14.37 -9.04 7.44
CA VAL A 604 15.28 -9.00 8.60
C VAL A 604 15.90 -10.37 8.83
N GLY A 605 17.23 -10.42 8.88
CA GLY A 605 17.99 -11.65 9.09
C GLY A 605 18.17 -11.99 10.58
N PRO A 606 18.83 -13.12 10.87
CA PRO A 606 19.07 -13.60 12.23
C PRO A 606 19.92 -12.65 13.08
N ASP A 607 20.77 -11.84 12.44
CA ASP A 607 21.63 -10.82 13.04
C ASP A 607 20.92 -9.47 13.28
N GLY A 608 19.63 -9.38 12.96
CA GLY A 608 18.84 -8.14 13.09
C GLY A 608 19.10 -7.11 11.99
N ALA A 609 19.97 -7.41 11.02
CA ALA A 609 20.19 -6.56 9.86
C ALA A 609 19.08 -6.77 8.80
N LEU A 610 18.89 -5.79 7.91
CA LEU A 610 18.02 -5.95 6.76
C LEU A 610 18.81 -6.52 5.58
N TRP A 611 18.48 -7.72 5.15
CA TRP A 611 19.12 -8.41 4.04
C TRP A 611 18.37 -8.14 2.74
N VAL A 612 19.10 -7.96 1.64
CA VAL A 612 18.54 -7.61 0.32
C VAL A 612 19.14 -8.49 -0.77
N ALA A 613 18.29 -9.20 -1.50
CA ALA A 613 18.65 -9.86 -2.75
C ALA A 613 18.43 -8.88 -3.92
N ASP A 614 19.54 -8.49 -4.54
CA ASP A 614 19.57 -7.70 -5.77
C ASP A 614 19.82 -8.63 -6.95
N TRP A 615 18.80 -8.77 -7.80
CA TRP A 615 18.88 -9.59 -8.99
C TRP A 615 19.95 -9.08 -9.97
N TYR A 616 20.22 -7.77 -9.97
CA TYR A 616 21.19 -7.07 -10.81
C TYR A 616 21.04 -7.37 -12.33
N ASP A 617 19.95 -6.89 -12.94
CA ASP A 617 19.66 -7.09 -14.36
C ASP A 617 19.13 -5.81 -15.03
N PHE A 618 19.60 -5.57 -16.26
CA PHE A 618 19.13 -4.49 -17.09
C PHE A 618 17.69 -4.72 -17.56
N ILE A 619 17.31 -5.95 -17.91
CA ILE A 619 15.97 -6.32 -18.38
C ILE A 619 15.25 -7.15 -17.31
N ILE A 620 14.56 -6.46 -16.41
CA ILE A 620 13.74 -7.10 -15.37
C ILE A 620 12.25 -7.18 -15.74
N GLN A 621 11.81 -6.44 -16.76
CA GLN A 621 10.40 -6.39 -17.18
C GLN A 621 9.95 -7.70 -17.84
N HIS A 622 8.65 -7.97 -17.77
CA HIS A 622 8.07 -9.25 -18.21
C HIS A 622 6.95 -9.09 -19.25
N ASN A 623 5.84 -8.45 -18.89
CA ASN A 623 4.74 -8.11 -19.80
C ASN A 623 4.16 -6.72 -19.44
N PRO A 624 3.37 -6.07 -20.31
CA PRO A 624 3.01 -6.46 -21.69
C PRO A 624 4.21 -6.53 -22.64
N THR A 625 4.06 -7.31 -23.72
CA THR A 625 5.08 -7.45 -24.78
C THR A 625 5.32 -6.10 -25.45
N PRO A 626 6.56 -5.56 -25.43
CA PRO A 626 6.86 -4.33 -26.14
C PRO A 626 6.76 -4.52 -27.65
N ARG A 627 6.47 -3.43 -28.36
CA ARG A 627 6.31 -3.44 -29.82
C ARG A 627 7.61 -3.92 -30.48
N GLY A 628 7.50 -4.93 -31.33
CA GLY A 628 8.65 -5.52 -32.06
C GLY A 628 9.28 -6.72 -31.37
N PHE A 629 8.83 -7.06 -30.16
CA PHE A 629 9.27 -8.25 -29.43
C PHE A 629 8.17 -9.32 -29.44
N GLU A 630 8.56 -10.56 -29.12
CA GLU A 630 7.65 -11.71 -28.98
C GLU A 630 7.82 -12.33 -27.59
N ASN A 631 6.77 -12.98 -27.08
CA ASN A 631 6.81 -13.70 -25.81
C ASN A 631 7.40 -15.10 -25.96
N GLY A 632 8.20 -15.51 -24.97
CA GLY A 632 8.66 -16.89 -24.80
C GLY A 632 7.65 -17.75 -24.03
N ALA A 633 8.07 -18.99 -23.72
CA ALA A 633 7.21 -19.98 -23.05
C ALA A 633 6.78 -19.56 -21.63
N GLY A 634 7.55 -18.69 -20.98
CA GLY A 634 7.23 -18.15 -19.66
C GLY A 634 6.27 -16.96 -19.66
N ASN A 635 5.78 -16.56 -20.84
CA ASN A 635 4.99 -15.34 -21.11
C ASN A 635 5.74 -14.00 -20.91
N ALA A 636 7.07 -14.04 -20.80
CA ALA A 636 7.92 -12.86 -20.84
C ALA A 636 8.38 -12.59 -22.27
N TYR A 637 8.56 -11.32 -22.63
CA TYR A 637 9.19 -11.01 -23.91
C TYR A 637 10.66 -11.46 -23.93
N ILE A 638 11.08 -11.99 -25.08
CA ILE A 638 12.44 -12.47 -25.31
C ILE A 638 13.34 -11.27 -25.59
N ASN A 639 14.40 -11.08 -24.79
CA ASN A 639 15.38 -10.01 -25.01
C ASN A 639 16.81 -10.52 -24.74
N PRO A 640 17.75 -10.38 -25.70
CA PRO A 640 19.13 -10.82 -25.53
C PRO A 640 19.93 -10.01 -24.50
N LEU A 641 19.39 -8.88 -24.01
CA LEU A 641 19.99 -8.05 -22.97
C LEU A 641 19.60 -8.48 -21.55
N ARG A 642 18.74 -9.48 -21.38
CA ARG A 642 18.43 -10.08 -20.07
C ARG A 642 19.66 -10.84 -19.55
N ASP A 643 20.08 -10.52 -18.34
CA ASP A 643 21.31 -11.05 -17.76
C ASP A 643 21.12 -12.40 -17.06
N SER A 644 22.22 -13.14 -16.98
CA SER A 644 22.30 -14.46 -16.33
C SER A 644 23.68 -14.69 -15.70
N LYS A 645 24.36 -13.60 -15.31
CA LYS A 645 25.78 -13.62 -14.92
C LYS A 645 26.09 -12.79 -13.70
N HIS A 646 25.21 -11.90 -13.28
CA HIS A 646 25.40 -11.03 -12.13
C HIS A 646 24.30 -11.26 -11.09
N GLY A 647 24.55 -10.84 -9.86
CA GLY A 647 23.58 -10.95 -8.78
C GLY A 647 24.26 -10.73 -7.44
N ARG A 648 23.57 -10.06 -6.52
CA ARG A 648 24.21 -9.54 -5.30
C ARG A 648 23.32 -9.72 -4.10
N ILE A 649 23.97 -9.92 -2.96
CA ILE A 649 23.32 -9.97 -1.66
C ILE A 649 23.98 -8.92 -0.79
N TYR A 650 23.15 -8.01 -0.27
CA TYR A 650 23.59 -6.96 0.63
C TYR A 650 23.00 -7.16 2.01
N ARG A 651 23.71 -6.63 3.00
CA ARG A 651 23.24 -6.47 4.38
C ARG A 651 23.25 -4.99 4.73
N MET A 652 22.13 -4.49 5.24
CA MET A 652 21.98 -3.14 5.75
C MET A 652 22.04 -3.16 7.27
N VAL A 653 23.03 -2.48 7.84
CA VAL A 653 23.26 -2.41 9.29
C VAL A 653 23.10 -0.97 9.79
N TYR A 654 22.66 -0.81 11.05
CA TYR A 654 22.61 0.48 11.72
C TYR A 654 23.81 0.63 12.66
N LYS A 655 24.59 1.70 12.49
CA LYS A 655 25.86 1.91 13.23
C LYS A 655 25.66 2.35 14.68
N GLY A 656 24.43 2.71 15.08
CA GLY A 656 24.14 3.26 16.40
C GLY A 656 23.47 2.28 17.37
N GLY A 657 23.12 1.07 16.93
CA GLY A 657 22.43 0.06 17.72
C GLY A 657 23.38 -1.01 18.27
N GLU A 658 22.85 -1.87 19.15
CA GLU A 658 23.52 -3.10 19.55
C GLU A 658 23.17 -4.21 18.57
N ASP A 659 24.13 -5.11 18.34
CA ASP A 659 23.93 -6.29 17.49
C ASP A 659 22.86 -7.19 18.13
N SER A 660 22.00 -7.78 17.30
CA SER A 660 21.02 -8.76 17.78
C SER A 660 21.75 -9.98 18.33
N GLU A 661 21.22 -10.55 19.42
CA GLU A 661 21.62 -11.88 19.84
C GLU A 661 21.30 -12.89 18.74
N THR A 662 22.22 -13.84 18.52
CA THR A 662 22.14 -14.92 17.54
C THR A 662 22.26 -16.27 18.23
N PHE A 663 21.64 -17.30 17.65
CA PHE A 663 21.56 -18.65 18.22
C PHE A 663 22.01 -19.70 17.20
N ASP A 664 22.40 -20.89 17.68
CA ASP A 664 22.45 -22.10 16.87
C ASP A 664 21.47 -23.10 17.51
N LEU A 665 20.34 -23.37 16.84
CA LEU A 665 19.24 -24.17 17.39
C LEU A 665 19.14 -25.58 16.81
N LYS A 666 20.13 -26.06 16.05
CA LYS A 666 20.07 -27.39 15.40
C LYS A 666 19.86 -28.54 16.40
N ASP A 667 20.56 -28.47 17.53
CA ASP A 667 20.52 -29.49 18.60
C ASP A 667 20.11 -28.87 19.95
N ALA A 668 19.34 -27.77 19.91
CA ALA A 668 19.02 -26.99 21.11
C ALA A 668 18.22 -27.78 22.16
N ASP A 669 18.61 -27.60 23.42
CA ASP A 669 17.88 -28.16 24.56
C ASP A 669 16.63 -27.30 24.93
N PRO A 670 15.76 -27.76 25.84
CA PRO A 670 14.57 -27.01 26.23
C PRO A 670 14.85 -25.59 26.75
N ASP A 671 15.97 -25.37 27.46
CA ASP A 671 16.30 -24.07 28.02
C ASP A 671 16.79 -23.12 26.91
N GLU A 672 17.60 -23.61 25.98
CA GLU A 672 18.05 -22.85 24.80
C GLU A 672 16.88 -22.43 23.90
N LEU A 673 15.90 -23.30 23.69
CA LEU A 673 14.66 -22.97 22.96
C LEU A 673 13.85 -21.88 23.68
N ILE A 674 13.80 -21.91 25.01
CA ILE A 674 13.11 -20.89 25.80
C ILE A 674 13.83 -19.54 25.73
N GLU A 675 15.17 -19.52 25.76
CA GLU A 675 15.93 -18.28 25.62
C GLU A 675 15.76 -17.67 24.20
N ALA A 676 15.83 -18.48 23.15
CA ALA A 676 15.54 -18.02 21.79
C ALA A 676 14.10 -17.52 21.61
N LEU A 677 13.12 -18.13 22.31
CA LEU A 677 11.73 -17.67 22.31
C LEU A 677 11.54 -16.31 23.02
N LYS A 678 12.49 -15.90 23.87
CA LYS A 678 12.53 -14.57 24.51
C LYS A 678 13.28 -13.52 23.69
N SER A 679 13.92 -13.91 22.59
CA SER A 679 14.74 -13.02 21.76
C SER A 679 13.99 -11.77 21.30
N GLU A 680 14.72 -10.66 21.19
CA GLU A 680 14.23 -9.42 20.58
C GLU A 680 14.13 -9.51 19.03
N ASN A 681 14.59 -10.59 18.41
CA ASN A 681 14.42 -10.83 16.98
C ASN A 681 13.31 -11.85 16.71
N MET A 682 12.29 -11.47 15.93
CA MET A 682 11.16 -12.35 15.60
C MET A 682 11.59 -13.64 14.90
N PHE A 683 12.67 -13.61 14.12
CA PHE A 683 13.22 -14.80 13.46
C PHE A 683 13.53 -15.90 14.49
N TRP A 684 14.26 -15.57 15.55
CA TRP A 684 14.63 -16.55 16.58
C TRP A 684 13.42 -17.02 17.38
N ARG A 685 12.47 -16.12 17.68
CA ARG A 685 11.24 -16.52 18.37
C ARG A 685 10.38 -17.48 17.56
N LEU A 686 10.17 -17.20 16.28
CA LEU A 686 9.41 -18.09 15.39
C LEU A 686 10.14 -19.40 15.13
N THR A 687 11.46 -19.39 15.01
CA THR A 687 12.27 -20.60 14.87
C THR A 687 12.18 -21.48 16.12
N ALA A 688 12.33 -20.90 17.32
CA ALA A 688 12.15 -21.61 18.57
C ALA A 688 10.73 -22.19 18.70
N GLN A 689 9.69 -21.40 18.40
CA GLN A 689 8.31 -21.87 18.39
C GLN A 689 8.13 -23.05 17.43
N ARG A 690 8.62 -22.94 16.19
CA ARG A 690 8.57 -24.01 15.18
C ARG A 690 9.22 -25.28 15.72
N LEU A 691 10.45 -25.19 16.24
CA LEU A 691 11.19 -26.34 16.75
C LEU A 691 10.51 -26.99 17.96
N ILE A 692 9.95 -26.20 18.90
CA ILE A 692 9.15 -26.71 20.03
C ILE A 692 7.97 -27.56 19.52
N VAL A 693 7.27 -27.07 18.50
CA VAL A 693 6.09 -27.74 17.92
C VAL A 693 6.48 -28.97 17.10
N GLU A 694 7.47 -28.87 16.22
CA GLU A 694 7.95 -29.96 15.37
C GLU A 694 8.49 -31.14 16.20
N THR A 695 9.26 -30.84 17.26
CA THR A 695 9.81 -31.85 18.17
C THR A 695 8.80 -32.35 19.21
N LYS A 696 7.62 -31.68 19.32
CA LYS A 696 6.60 -31.93 20.34
C LYS A 696 7.16 -31.85 21.77
N ASN A 697 8.10 -30.94 21.99
CA ASN A 697 8.76 -30.78 23.29
C ASN A 697 7.77 -30.18 24.31
N LYS A 698 7.36 -30.98 25.29
CA LYS A 698 6.45 -30.56 26.38
C LYS A 698 7.17 -30.22 27.68
N GLU A 699 8.49 -30.37 27.75
CA GLU A 699 9.28 -30.03 28.94
C GLU A 699 9.29 -28.52 29.19
N VAL A 700 9.12 -27.72 28.13
CA VAL A 700 9.07 -26.25 28.15
C VAL A 700 7.77 -25.67 28.72
N LEU A 701 6.73 -26.47 28.95
CA LEU A 701 5.38 -25.96 29.34
C LEU A 701 5.40 -25.02 30.56
N PRO A 702 6.10 -25.32 31.68
CA PRO A 702 6.14 -24.42 32.83
C PRO A 702 6.68 -23.04 32.49
N GLU A 703 7.73 -22.97 31.66
CA GLU A 703 8.31 -21.69 31.24
C GLU A 703 7.43 -20.97 30.21
N LEU A 704 6.76 -21.68 29.29
CA LEU A 704 5.77 -21.07 28.42
C LEU A 704 4.64 -20.41 29.23
N TYR A 705 4.17 -21.05 30.31
CA TYR A 705 3.16 -20.46 31.20
C TYR A 705 3.68 -19.20 31.91
N ASN A 706 4.93 -19.22 32.36
CA ASN A 706 5.59 -18.08 32.98
C ASN A 706 5.76 -16.89 32.02
N ILE A 707 6.18 -17.16 30.77
CA ILE A 707 6.34 -16.14 29.72
C ILE A 707 4.98 -15.48 29.40
N ILE A 708 3.91 -16.26 29.22
CA ILE A 708 2.56 -15.71 28.98
C ILE A 708 2.06 -14.89 30.18
N GLY A 709 2.44 -15.28 31.40
CA GLY A 709 2.09 -14.59 32.63
C GLY A 709 2.86 -13.29 32.91
N THR A 710 3.90 -12.98 32.12
CA THR A 710 4.75 -11.81 32.31
C THR A 710 4.10 -10.58 31.69
N GLU A 711 3.80 -9.57 32.51
CA GLU A 711 3.05 -8.37 32.09
C GLU A 711 3.92 -7.25 31.49
N THR A 712 5.24 -7.43 31.45
CA THR A 712 6.19 -6.45 30.89
C THR A 712 6.05 -6.36 29.38
N THR A 713 6.08 -5.14 28.86
CA THR A 713 6.12 -4.85 27.42
C THR A 713 7.41 -4.12 27.06
N ASP A 714 7.81 -4.22 25.80
CA ASP A 714 8.87 -3.39 25.23
C ASP A 714 8.43 -1.92 25.04
N ALA A 715 9.31 -1.10 24.46
CA ALA A 715 9.08 0.33 24.25
C ALA A 715 7.88 0.63 23.33
N VAL A 716 7.52 -0.29 22.43
CA VAL A 716 6.37 -0.15 21.52
C VAL A 716 5.11 -0.85 22.05
N GLY A 717 5.13 -1.33 23.30
CA GLY A 717 3.96 -1.91 23.97
C GLY A 717 3.68 -3.38 23.62
N LEU A 718 4.66 -4.09 23.03
CA LEU A 718 4.56 -5.49 22.65
C LEU A 718 5.14 -6.41 23.73
N ASN A 719 4.62 -7.63 23.77
CA ASN A 719 5.28 -8.76 24.44
C ASN A 719 5.33 -9.92 23.42
N GLY A 720 6.29 -9.83 22.50
CA GLY A 720 6.51 -10.85 21.45
C GLY A 720 6.69 -12.27 22.02
N PRO A 721 7.51 -12.48 23.06
CA PRO A 721 7.67 -13.79 23.69
C PRO A 721 6.35 -14.41 24.17
N ALA A 722 5.47 -13.64 24.82
CA ALA A 722 4.15 -14.12 25.23
C ALA A 722 3.27 -14.54 24.05
N ILE A 723 3.33 -13.80 22.93
CA ILE A 723 2.59 -14.13 21.71
C ILE A 723 3.10 -15.45 21.13
N ASN A 724 4.41 -15.62 20.98
CA ASN A 724 4.99 -16.87 20.48
C ASN A 724 4.72 -18.05 21.43
N ALA A 725 4.73 -17.84 22.75
CA ALA A 725 4.39 -18.87 23.73
C ALA A 725 2.91 -19.31 23.64
N LEU A 726 1.96 -18.37 23.44
CA LEU A 726 0.55 -18.69 23.20
C LEU A 726 0.38 -19.61 21.98
N TRP A 727 1.11 -19.30 20.91
CA TRP A 727 1.07 -20.07 19.66
C TRP A 727 1.85 -21.39 19.72
N ALA A 728 2.89 -21.49 20.56
CA ALA A 728 3.55 -22.75 20.90
C ALA A 728 2.58 -23.71 21.62
N LEU A 729 1.83 -23.23 22.62
CA LEU A 729 0.81 -24.03 23.30
C LEU A 729 -0.28 -24.52 22.34
N HIS A 730 -0.69 -23.66 21.41
CA HIS A 730 -1.64 -24.02 20.35
C HIS A 730 -1.07 -25.12 19.44
N GLY A 731 0.17 -24.97 18.96
CA GLY A 731 0.84 -25.94 18.08
C GLY A 731 1.12 -27.30 18.74
N LEU A 732 1.40 -27.31 20.05
CA LEU A 732 1.55 -28.54 20.84
C LEU A 732 0.22 -29.28 21.08
N GLY A 733 -0.92 -28.67 20.74
CA GLY A 733 -2.25 -29.21 20.96
C GLY A 733 -2.73 -29.16 22.41
N GLU A 734 -2.07 -28.41 23.28
CA GLU A 734 -2.39 -28.32 24.70
C GLU A 734 -3.71 -27.59 24.97
N LEU A 735 -4.21 -26.83 23.99
CA LEU A 735 -5.49 -26.12 24.07
C LEU A 735 -6.67 -26.97 23.54
N SER A 736 -6.42 -28.14 22.96
CA SER A 736 -7.49 -28.97 22.36
C SER A 736 -8.12 -29.99 23.32
N GLY A 737 -7.68 -30.08 24.59
CA GLY A 737 -8.02 -31.18 25.51
C GLY A 737 -8.27 -30.77 26.98
N GLU A 738 -7.79 -31.60 27.91
CA GLU A 738 -8.03 -31.46 29.38
C GLU A 738 -6.95 -30.68 30.14
N ASN A 739 -5.96 -30.07 29.46
CA ASN A 739 -4.91 -29.30 30.14
C ASN A 739 -5.47 -27.97 30.68
N LYS A 740 -6.04 -28.05 31.89
CA LYS A 740 -6.68 -26.93 32.58
C LYS A 740 -5.71 -25.78 32.87
N GLU A 741 -4.44 -26.07 33.10
CA GLU A 741 -3.44 -25.06 33.41
C GLU A 741 -3.13 -24.21 32.17
N ALA A 742 -2.89 -24.85 31.01
CA ALA A 742 -2.70 -24.15 29.74
C ALA A 742 -3.91 -23.25 29.40
N ILE A 743 -5.14 -23.78 29.57
CA ILE A 743 -6.37 -23.01 29.33
C ILE A 743 -6.48 -21.81 30.29
N GLN A 744 -6.21 -22.00 31.58
CA GLN A 744 -6.24 -20.92 32.58
C GLN A 744 -5.22 -19.82 32.27
N VAL A 745 -4.03 -20.19 31.79
CA VAL A 745 -2.99 -19.24 31.39
C VAL A 745 -3.46 -18.40 30.19
N VAL A 746 -4.05 -19.02 29.17
CA VAL A 746 -4.63 -18.32 28.01
C VAL A 746 -5.80 -17.42 28.42
N GLU A 747 -6.69 -17.89 29.30
CA GLU A 747 -7.80 -17.09 29.83
C GLU A 747 -7.30 -15.87 30.61
N LYS A 748 -6.23 -15.99 31.39
CA LYS A 748 -5.59 -14.86 32.08
C LYS A 748 -5.00 -13.85 31.08
N ALA A 749 -4.42 -14.34 29.98
CA ALA A 749 -3.84 -13.50 28.93
C ALA A 749 -4.87 -12.59 28.23
N LEU A 750 -6.18 -12.90 28.32
CA LEU A 750 -7.25 -12.01 27.87
C LEU A 750 -7.27 -10.65 28.61
N SER A 751 -6.59 -10.52 29.75
CA SER A 751 -6.48 -9.26 30.50
C SER A 751 -5.06 -8.66 30.49
N HIS A 752 -4.18 -9.17 29.62
CA HIS A 752 -2.78 -8.73 29.56
C HIS A 752 -2.66 -7.23 29.17
N PRO A 753 -1.67 -6.47 29.69
CA PRO A 753 -1.49 -5.05 29.35
C PRO A 753 -1.31 -4.78 27.85
N SER A 754 -0.49 -5.59 27.18
CA SER A 754 -0.33 -5.54 25.71
C SER A 754 -1.60 -5.99 24.99
N ALA A 755 -2.16 -5.12 24.15
CA ALA A 755 -3.29 -5.43 23.28
C ALA A 755 -2.99 -6.59 22.32
N ALA A 756 -1.75 -6.65 21.81
CA ALA A 756 -1.27 -7.72 20.95
C ALA A 756 -1.37 -9.11 21.60
N VAL A 757 -1.11 -9.23 22.90
CA VAL A 757 -1.26 -10.48 23.66
C VAL A 757 -2.74 -10.83 23.82
N ARG A 758 -3.60 -9.87 24.19
CA ARG A 758 -5.05 -10.11 24.31
C ARG A 758 -5.65 -10.58 22.98
N LYS A 759 -5.27 -9.92 21.88
CA LYS A 759 -5.66 -10.28 20.51
C LYS A 759 -5.24 -11.70 20.15
N ASN A 760 -4.00 -12.10 20.43
CA ASN A 760 -3.54 -13.45 20.11
C ASN A 760 -4.09 -14.52 21.05
N ALA A 761 -4.38 -14.19 22.32
CA ALA A 761 -5.10 -15.07 23.24
C ALA A 761 -6.50 -15.41 22.70
N LEU A 762 -7.24 -14.42 22.17
CA LEU A 762 -8.53 -14.64 21.48
C LEU A 762 -8.42 -15.60 20.27
N ARG A 763 -7.29 -15.57 19.57
CA ARG A 763 -7.08 -16.41 18.38
C ARG A 763 -6.83 -17.86 18.73
N VAL A 764 -6.11 -18.14 19.82
CA VAL A 764 -5.75 -19.51 20.26
C VAL A 764 -6.73 -20.14 21.25
N ILE A 765 -7.56 -19.36 21.94
CA ILE A 765 -8.45 -19.86 22.98
C ILE A 765 -9.42 -20.93 22.43
N PRO A 766 -9.70 -22.01 23.17
CA PRO A 766 -10.58 -23.09 22.69
C PRO A 766 -11.98 -22.59 22.29
N ARG A 767 -12.58 -23.18 21.24
CA ARG A 767 -13.92 -22.79 20.76
C ARG A 767 -15.03 -23.51 21.53
N ASN A 768 -15.27 -23.12 22.78
CA ASN A 768 -16.28 -23.73 23.66
C ASN A 768 -17.01 -22.70 24.56
N GLU A 769 -18.03 -23.14 25.31
CA GLU A 769 -18.86 -22.27 26.17
C GLU A 769 -18.08 -21.60 27.32
N ALA A 770 -17.10 -22.31 27.91
CA ALA A 770 -16.30 -21.76 29.01
C ALA A 770 -15.41 -20.60 28.51
N SER A 771 -14.76 -20.79 27.37
CA SER A 771 -13.95 -19.76 26.72
C SER A 771 -14.78 -18.57 26.26
N LEU A 772 -15.99 -18.79 25.74
CA LEU A 772 -16.93 -17.69 25.46
C LEU A 772 -17.25 -16.89 26.74
N THR A 773 -17.50 -17.58 27.85
CA THR A 773 -17.75 -16.92 29.15
C THR A 773 -16.54 -16.09 29.59
N ALA A 774 -15.32 -16.60 29.40
CA ALA A 774 -14.08 -15.87 29.68
C ALA A 774 -13.95 -14.59 28.83
N ILE A 775 -14.22 -14.67 27.52
CA ILE A 775 -14.20 -13.51 26.62
C ILE A 775 -15.21 -12.44 27.05
N LEU A 776 -16.44 -12.84 27.36
CA LEU A 776 -17.49 -11.93 27.82
C LEU A 776 -17.13 -11.28 29.17
N THR A 777 -16.50 -12.04 30.07
CA THR A 777 -16.06 -11.56 31.39
C THR A 777 -14.91 -10.57 31.28
N ALA A 778 -13.96 -10.82 30.37
CA ALA A 778 -12.85 -9.91 30.06
C ALA A 778 -13.29 -8.63 29.33
N ASN A 779 -14.56 -8.56 28.87
CA ASN A 779 -15.17 -7.40 28.22
C ASN A 779 -14.44 -6.93 26.93
N LEU A 780 -13.83 -7.86 26.21
CA LEU A 780 -12.98 -7.55 25.04
C LEU A 780 -13.75 -7.05 23.81
N MET A 781 -15.07 -7.26 23.74
CA MET A 781 -15.91 -6.61 22.72
C MET A 781 -16.07 -5.10 22.91
N ASN A 782 -15.57 -4.55 24.03
CA ASN A 782 -15.47 -3.13 24.31
C ASN A 782 -14.01 -2.71 24.58
N ASP A 783 -13.03 -3.50 24.11
CA ASP A 783 -11.60 -3.16 24.28
C ASP A 783 -11.30 -1.79 23.64
N PRO A 784 -10.48 -0.92 24.28
CA PRO A 784 -10.08 0.34 23.67
C PRO A 784 -9.24 0.16 22.40
N ASP A 785 -8.51 -0.95 22.26
CA ASP A 785 -7.81 -1.30 21.04
C ASP A 785 -8.76 -1.98 20.05
N LEU A 786 -8.96 -1.33 18.90
CA LEU A 786 -9.96 -1.77 17.91
C LEU A 786 -9.54 -3.05 17.17
N HIS A 787 -8.25 -3.36 17.10
CA HIS A 787 -7.77 -4.65 16.58
C HIS A 787 -8.19 -5.79 17.52
N THR A 788 -7.92 -5.66 18.82
CA THR A 788 -8.37 -6.60 19.85
C THR A 788 -9.88 -6.75 19.83
N ARG A 789 -10.62 -5.63 19.73
CA ARG A 789 -12.08 -5.63 19.63
C ARG A 789 -12.58 -6.40 18.40
N LYS A 790 -11.95 -6.22 17.23
CA LYS A 790 -12.26 -6.97 16.00
C LYS A 790 -12.06 -8.48 16.21
N TYR A 791 -10.91 -8.90 16.72
CA TYR A 791 -10.64 -10.32 16.97
C TYR A 791 -11.53 -10.91 18.07
N ALA A 792 -12.05 -10.09 18.99
CA ALA A 792 -13.04 -10.56 19.96
C ALA A 792 -14.34 -10.97 19.26
N PHE A 793 -14.84 -10.15 18.32
CA PHE A 793 -16.01 -10.50 17.53
C PHE A 793 -15.76 -11.71 16.62
N LEU A 794 -14.60 -11.80 15.98
CA LEU A 794 -14.24 -12.97 15.16
C LEU A 794 -14.18 -14.25 16.00
N ALA A 795 -13.57 -14.21 17.19
CA ALA A 795 -13.54 -15.35 18.10
C ALA A 795 -14.96 -15.76 18.55
N VAL A 796 -15.79 -14.79 18.94
CA VAL A 796 -17.21 -15.04 19.31
C VAL A 796 -17.98 -15.67 18.15
N SER A 797 -17.70 -15.30 16.90
CA SER A 797 -18.37 -15.89 15.72
C SER A 797 -18.14 -17.39 15.54
N GLU A 798 -17.10 -17.94 16.16
CA GLU A 798 -16.75 -19.36 16.10
C GLU A 798 -17.16 -20.12 17.38
N MET A 799 -17.79 -19.45 18.35
CA MET A 799 -18.20 -20.07 19.60
C MET A 799 -19.57 -20.76 19.49
N PRO A 800 -19.85 -21.74 20.37
CA PRO A 800 -21.20 -22.26 20.53
C PRO A 800 -22.20 -21.15 20.84
N PHE A 801 -23.46 -21.34 20.40
CA PHE A 801 -24.53 -20.39 20.63
C PHE A 801 -24.68 -19.99 22.11
N SER A 802 -24.95 -18.70 22.35
CA SER A 802 -25.16 -18.10 23.68
C SER A 802 -26.08 -16.90 23.58
N GLU A 803 -27.06 -16.82 24.48
CA GLU A 803 -27.97 -15.68 24.60
C GLU A 803 -27.26 -14.44 25.16
N GLU A 804 -26.30 -14.63 26.07
CA GLU A 804 -25.48 -13.56 26.65
C GLU A 804 -24.64 -12.88 25.58
N ALA A 805 -24.00 -13.67 24.70
CA ALA A 805 -23.28 -13.14 23.55
C ALA A 805 -24.22 -12.38 22.60
N ALA A 806 -25.41 -12.93 22.30
CA ALA A 806 -26.40 -12.24 21.47
C ALA A 806 -26.80 -10.86 22.04
N LYS A 807 -27.01 -10.76 23.36
CA LYS A 807 -27.32 -9.47 24.04
C LYS A 807 -26.16 -8.49 23.93
N ALA A 808 -24.93 -8.98 24.05
CA ALA A 808 -23.74 -8.14 23.95
C ALA A 808 -23.51 -7.63 22.52
N LEU A 809 -23.80 -8.43 21.50
CA LEU A 809 -23.70 -8.03 20.09
C LEU A 809 -24.70 -6.93 19.72
N VAL A 810 -25.94 -6.97 20.26
CA VAL A 810 -26.91 -5.87 20.06
C VAL A 810 -26.36 -4.56 20.61
N LYS A 811 -25.80 -4.59 21.84
CA LYS A 811 -25.17 -3.40 22.43
C LYS A 811 -23.97 -2.91 21.61
N ALA A 812 -23.14 -3.82 21.12
CA ALA A 812 -22.00 -3.49 20.27
C ALA A 812 -22.42 -2.81 18.96
N ALA A 813 -23.55 -3.21 18.37
CA ALA A 813 -24.07 -2.61 17.15
C ALA A 813 -24.69 -1.21 17.35
N ASP A 814 -25.00 -0.83 18.60
CA ASP A 814 -25.47 0.51 18.95
C ASP A 814 -24.29 1.48 19.27
N VAL A 815 -23.04 0.99 19.29
CA VAL A 815 -21.83 1.83 19.44
C VAL A 815 -21.48 2.49 18.09
N PRO A 816 -21.49 3.83 17.98
CA PRO A 816 -21.26 4.50 16.69
C PRO A 816 -19.90 4.19 16.05
N GLU A 817 -18.83 4.13 16.85
CA GLU A 817 -17.46 3.80 16.40
C GLU A 817 -17.41 2.46 15.66
N ASN A 818 -18.10 1.44 16.19
CA ASN A 818 -18.18 0.12 15.55
C ASN A 818 -18.91 0.16 14.19
N GLY A 819 -19.82 1.12 14.00
CA GLY A 819 -20.59 1.27 12.76
C GLY A 819 -19.86 2.05 11.67
N THR A 820 -19.00 3.00 12.06
CA THR A 820 -18.19 3.83 11.15
C THR A 820 -16.83 3.21 10.81
N ASP A 821 -16.34 2.28 11.64
CA ASP A 821 -15.12 1.53 11.37
C ASP A 821 -15.24 0.67 10.09
N ALA A 822 -14.12 0.48 9.40
CA ALA A 822 -14.08 -0.21 8.11
C ALA A 822 -14.38 -1.71 8.18
N TYR A 823 -14.03 -2.39 9.29
CA TYR A 823 -14.04 -3.86 9.39
C TYR A 823 -14.90 -4.41 10.53
N LEU A 824 -15.08 -3.67 11.62
CA LEU A 824 -15.94 -4.07 12.74
C LEU A 824 -17.38 -4.39 12.34
N PRO A 825 -18.05 -3.67 11.43
CA PRO A 825 -19.39 -4.02 10.98
C PRO A 825 -19.50 -5.46 10.49
N GLN A 826 -18.50 -5.92 9.75
CA GLN A 826 -18.46 -7.26 9.18
C GLN A 826 -18.12 -8.31 10.25
N ALA A 827 -17.17 -8.03 11.13
CA ALA A 827 -16.81 -8.93 12.24
C ALA A 827 -18.00 -9.15 13.20
N ILE A 828 -18.72 -8.08 13.53
CA ILE A 828 -19.93 -8.14 14.36
C ILE A 828 -21.02 -8.94 13.63
N PHE A 829 -21.22 -8.71 12.34
CA PHE A 829 -22.21 -9.46 11.58
C PHE A 829 -21.89 -10.97 11.53
N ALA A 830 -20.63 -11.35 11.35
CA ALA A 830 -20.20 -12.74 11.44
C ALA A 830 -20.56 -13.37 12.80
N ALA A 831 -20.34 -12.64 13.91
CA ALA A 831 -20.73 -13.08 15.24
C ALA A 831 -22.25 -13.21 15.40
N VAL A 832 -23.03 -12.26 14.86
CA VAL A 832 -24.49 -12.31 14.91
C VAL A 832 -25.06 -13.50 14.14
N LEU A 833 -24.42 -13.96 13.06
CA LEU A 833 -24.86 -15.17 12.35
C LEU A 833 -24.80 -16.43 13.23
N SER A 834 -23.87 -16.49 14.19
CA SER A 834 -23.77 -17.58 15.16
C SER A 834 -24.64 -17.35 16.42
N HIS A 835 -25.03 -16.10 16.69
CA HIS A 835 -25.79 -15.68 17.87
C HIS A 835 -27.01 -14.78 17.54
N PRO A 836 -27.98 -15.22 16.70
CA PRO A 836 -28.94 -14.30 16.09
C PRO A 836 -30.14 -13.90 16.96
N THR A 837 -30.37 -14.58 18.10
CA THR A 837 -31.66 -14.59 18.81
C THR A 837 -32.12 -13.22 19.30
N GLU A 838 -31.22 -12.37 19.80
CA GLU A 838 -31.60 -11.03 20.30
C GLU A 838 -31.82 -10.03 19.17
N PHE A 839 -31.06 -10.12 18.08
CA PHE A 839 -31.32 -9.31 16.88
C PHE A 839 -32.66 -9.66 16.24
N ALA A 840 -33.07 -10.93 16.28
CA ALA A 840 -34.38 -11.36 15.81
C ALA A 840 -35.55 -10.80 16.65
N LYS A 841 -35.31 -10.33 17.88
CA LYS A 841 -36.32 -9.72 18.76
C LYS A 841 -36.42 -8.21 18.60
N ARG A 842 -35.44 -7.55 17.95
CA ARG A 842 -35.43 -6.10 17.74
C ARG A 842 -36.57 -5.70 16.79
N ASP A 843 -37.26 -4.59 17.10
CA ASP A 843 -38.17 -3.98 16.13
C ASP A 843 -37.33 -3.39 14.99
N ASN A 844 -37.36 -4.08 13.85
CA ASN A 844 -36.64 -3.71 12.64
C ASN A 844 -37.60 -3.32 11.52
N THR A 845 -38.91 -3.17 11.79
CA THR A 845 -39.94 -2.88 10.78
C THR A 845 -39.56 -1.65 9.95
N LYS A 846 -39.16 -0.58 10.62
CA LYS A 846 -38.70 0.65 9.96
C LYS A 846 -37.45 0.39 9.11
N ALA A 847 -36.47 -0.33 9.64
CA ALA A 847 -35.21 -0.61 8.93
C ALA A 847 -35.43 -1.45 7.67
N LEU A 848 -36.34 -2.43 7.70
CA LEU A 848 -36.65 -3.29 6.57
C LEU A 848 -37.49 -2.59 5.48
N GLN A 849 -38.32 -1.62 5.88
CA GLN A 849 -39.14 -0.79 4.99
C GLN A 849 -38.43 0.46 4.46
N THR A 850 -37.28 0.83 5.04
CA THR A 850 -36.52 2.00 4.58
C THR A 850 -35.80 1.67 3.26
N PRO A 851 -35.84 2.59 2.26
CA PRO A 851 -35.14 2.43 1.00
C PRO A 851 -33.66 2.06 1.15
N SER A 852 -33.11 1.28 0.21
CA SER A 852 -31.75 0.74 0.29
C SER A 852 -30.62 1.78 0.23
N ASP A 853 -30.93 3.00 -0.17
CA ASP A 853 -30.03 4.15 -0.35
C ASP A 853 -30.02 5.12 0.84
N ALA A 854 -30.84 4.87 1.87
CA ALA A 854 -30.80 5.67 3.10
C ALA A 854 -29.54 5.40 3.94
N GLU A 855 -29.23 6.32 4.85
CA GLU A 855 -28.26 6.08 5.93
C GLU A 855 -28.84 5.14 6.98
N PHE A 856 -28.09 4.12 7.37
CA PHE A 856 -28.49 3.12 8.36
C PHE A 856 -27.52 3.06 9.52
N SER A 857 -28.06 2.87 10.73
CA SER A 857 -27.25 2.42 11.87
C SER A 857 -26.69 1.02 11.61
N LEU A 858 -25.60 0.64 12.27
CA LEU A 858 -25.03 -0.71 12.14
C LEU A 858 -26.06 -1.79 12.51
N ALA A 859 -26.82 -1.59 13.58
CA ALA A 859 -27.82 -2.56 13.99
C ALA A 859 -28.98 -2.72 12.98
N ASP A 860 -29.34 -1.65 12.26
CA ASP A 860 -30.32 -1.73 11.17
C ASP A 860 -29.75 -2.45 9.95
N ARG A 861 -28.48 -2.17 9.59
CA ARG A 861 -27.75 -2.91 8.54
C ARG A 861 -27.71 -4.41 8.84
N ILE A 862 -27.38 -4.79 10.08
CA ILE A 862 -27.38 -6.19 10.53
C ILE A 862 -28.78 -6.80 10.45
N SER A 863 -29.81 -6.09 10.92
CA SER A 863 -31.20 -6.56 10.89
C SER A 863 -31.68 -6.86 9.46
N ARG A 864 -31.34 -5.99 8.50
CA ARG A 864 -31.59 -6.24 7.07
C ARG A 864 -30.84 -7.47 6.58
N SER A 865 -29.56 -7.58 6.94
CA SER A 865 -28.67 -8.65 6.50
C SER A 865 -29.07 -10.04 7.01
N LEU A 866 -29.82 -10.12 8.12
CA LEU A 866 -30.35 -11.38 8.64
C LEU A 866 -31.52 -11.92 7.80
N VAL A 867 -32.31 -11.03 7.22
CA VAL A 867 -33.56 -11.36 6.51
C VAL A 867 -33.33 -11.44 4.98
N ALA A 868 -32.40 -10.64 4.46
CA ALA A 868 -31.99 -10.63 3.06
C ALA A 868 -30.47 -10.73 2.94
N GLU A 869 -30.03 -11.42 1.90
CA GLU A 869 -28.63 -11.46 1.49
C GLU A 869 -28.44 -10.46 0.33
N GLN A 870 -27.30 -9.77 0.29
CA GLN A 870 -26.95 -8.90 -0.82
C GLN A 870 -25.46 -9.03 -1.10
N TYR A 871 -25.10 -9.32 -2.34
CA TYR A 871 -23.73 -9.54 -2.78
C TYR A 871 -23.37 -8.49 -3.83
N PRO A 872 -22.22 -7.80 -3.69
CA PRO A 872 -21.71 -6.97 -4.77
C PRO A 872 -21.34 -7.85 -5.98
N LEU A 873 -21.63 -7.35 -7.18
CA LEU A 873 -21.31 -8.00 -8.45
C LEU A 873 -20.17 -7.23 -9.12
N ASP A 874 -19.01 -7.87 -9.19
CA ASP A 874 -17.77 -7.33 -9.76
C ASP A 874 -17.27 -8.27 -10.86
N GLN A 875 -16.79 -7.70 -11.97
CA GLN A 875 -16.25 -8.46 -13.11
C GLN A 875 -14.85 -9.05 -12.81
N ARG A 876 -14.06 -8.38 -11.97
CA ARG A 876 -12.69 -8.79 -11.59
C ARG A 876 -12.68 -9.71 -10.37
N ASN A 877 -13.59 -9.48 -9.43
CA ASN A 877 -13.67 -10.25 -8.18
C ASN A 877 -14.80 -11.29 -8.22
N SER A 878 -14.45 -12.58 -8.31
CA SER A 878 -15.45 -13.65 -8.23
C SER A 878 -16.00 -13.80 -6.81
N ILE A 879 -17.31 -14.06 -6.69
CA ILE A 879 -17.91 -14.43 -5.41
C ILE A 879 -17.39 -15.80 -4.99
N LEU A 880 -16.48 -15.83 -4.03
CA LEU A 880 -15.80 -17.06 -3.59
C LEU A 880 -16.74 -18.06 -2.92
N PHE A 881 -17.76 -17.57 -2.20
CA PHE A 881 -18.83 -18.38 -1.64
C PHE A 881 -20.13 -18.06 -2.37
N PRO A 882 -20.38 -18.69 -3.53
CA PRO A 882 -21.56 -18.39 -4.31
C PRO A 882 -22.82 -18.66 -3.49
N PRO A 883 -23.80 -17.74 -3.51
CA PRO A 883 -24.98 -17.89 -2.70
C PRO A 883 -25.86 -19.04 -3.18
N ASP A 884 -26.52 -19.68 -2.21
CA ASP A 884 -27.60 -20.64 -2.47
C ASP A 884 -28.90 -19.88 -2.78
N VAL A 885 -29.47 -20.15 -3.96
CA VAL A 885 -30.73 -19.56 -4.42
C VAL A 885 -31.96 -20.43 -4.15
N ALA A 886 -31.78 -21.62 -3.58
CA ALA A 886 -32.87 -22.57 -3.32
C ALA A 886 -33.93 -21.94 -2.41
N GLY A 887 -35.18 -21.94 -2.87
CA GLY A 887 -36.32 -21.39 -2.15
C GLY A 887 -36.23 -19.88 -1.86
N LYS A 888 -35.40 -19.14 -2.58
CA LYS A 888 -35.24 -17.69 -2.41
C LYS A 888 -35.68 -16.92 -3.64
N GLU A 889 -36.34 -15.79 -3.40
CA GLU A 889 -36.56 -14.77 -4.43
C GLU A 889 -35.22 -14.16 -4.82
N ILE A 890 -35.09 -13.82 -6.10
CA ILE A 890 -33.87 -13.26 -6.70
C ILE A 890 -34.15 -11.84 -7.15
N ALA A 891 -33.27 -10.91 -6.80
CA ALA A 891 -33.24 -9.55 -7.32
C ALA A 891 -31.83 -9.21 -7.78
N ILE A 892 -31.68 -8.81 -9.04
CA ILE A 892 -30.40 -8.43 -9.63
C ILE A 892 -30.50 -6.97 -10.05
N ARG A 893 -29.55 -6.16 -9.58
CA ARG A 893 -29.35 -4.78 -10.03
C ARG A 893 -28.02 -4.67 -10.75
N MET A 894 -28.04 -4.34 -12.04
CA MET A 894 -26.84 -4.04 -12.81
C MET A 894 -26.82 -2.54 -13.14
N ILE A 895 -25.69 -1.88 -12.91
CA ILE A 895 -25.46 -0.52 -13.38
C ILE A 895 -24.37 -0.60 -14.44
N ILE A 896 -24.75 -0.34 -15.69
CA ILE A 896 -23.86 -0.53 -16.84
C ILE A 896 -23.78 0.72 -17.71
N SER A 897 -22.67 0.88 -18.42
CA SER A 897 -22.51 1.90 -19.46
C SER A 897 -21.72 1.35 -20.65
N LYS A 898 -21.90 1.99 -21.82
CA LYS A 898 -21.20 1.61 -23.06
C LYS A 898 -19.70 1.91 -22.97
N ALA A 899 -18.86 1.00 -23.46
CA ALA A 899 -17.41 1.17 -23.56
C ALA A 899 -16.96 1.34 -25.01
N LYS A 900 -15.74 0.93 -25.35
CA LYS A 900 -15.23 0.92 -26.73
C LYS A 900 -15.93 -0.16 -27.57
N ASP A 901 -16.27 -1.29 -26.95
CA ASP A 901 -16.96 -2.40 -27.59
C ASP A 901 -18.50 -2.25 -27.46
N PRO A 902 -19.27 -2.93 -28.34
CA PRO A 902 -20.73 -2.96 -28.22
C PRO A 902 -21.18 -3.48 -26.84
N LEU A 903 -22.33 -2.98 -26.38
CA LEU A 903 -23.02 -3.52 -25.19
C LEU A 903 -23.60 -4.90 -25.51
N GLU A 904 -22.74 -5.91 -25.61
CA GLU A 904 -23.11 -7.30 -25.79
C GLU A 904 -22.38 -8.18 -24.77
N GLY A 905 -23.01 -9.27 -24.36
CA GLY A 905 -22.42 -10.25 -23.45
C GLY A 905 -23.26 -10.57 -22.22
N VAL A 906 -22.76 -11.48 -21.39
CA VAL A 906 -23.40 -11.91 -20.15
C VAL A 906 -23.08 -10.92 -19.03
N LEU A 907 -24.12 -10.34 -18.43
CA LEU A 907 -24.00 -9.45 -17.27
C LEU A 907 -23.80 -10.26 -16.00
N VAL A 908 -24.69 -11.24 -15.76
CA VAL A 908 -24.58 -12.19 -14.66
C VAL A 908 -25.24 -13.53 -15.01
N ALA A 909 -24.68 -14.64 -14.54
CA ALA A 909 -25.27 -15.97 -14.67
C ALA A 909 -24.89 -16.90 -13.50
N GLN A 910 -25.76 -17.85 -13.17
CA GLN A 910 -25.48 -18.93 -12.21
C GLN A 910 -26.20 -20.20 -12.66
N GLY A 911 -25.58 -21.37 -12.45
CA GLY A 911 -26.12 -22.66 -12.91
C GLY A 911 -25.85 -22.93 -14.40
N ASN A 912 -26.72 -23.72 -15.03
CA ASN A 912 -26.60 -24.19 -16.41
C ASN A 912 -27.95 -24.19 -17.14
N ASN A 913 -28.02 -24.74 -18.36
CA ASN A 913 -29.24 -24.83 -19.17
C ASN A 913 -30.31 -25.78 -18.60
N THR A 914 -29.97 -26.66 -17.65
CA THR A 914 -30.94 -27.51 -16.94
C THR A 914 -31.58 -26.74 -15.80
N ASN A 915 -30.77 -26.14 -14.94
CA ASN A 915 -31.19 -25.32 -13.81
C ASN A 915 -30.23 -24.12 -13.66
N GLY A 916 -30.74 -22.91 -13.88
CA GLY A 916 -29.94 -21.69 -13.79
C GLY A 916 -30.68 -20.42 -14.19
N TYR A 917 -30.05 -19.28 -13.97
CA TYR A 917 -30.52 -17.99 -14.49
C TYR A 917 -29.38 -17.24 -15.19
N SER A 918 -29.74 -16.35 -16.10
CA SER A 918 -28.78 -15.43 -16.72
C SER A 918 -29.45 -14.13 -17.14
N LEU A 919 -28.74 -13.03 -16.92
CA LEU A 919 -29.05 -11.71 -17.44
C LEU A 919 -27.95 -11.35 -18.44
N TYR A 920 -28.33 -11.05 -19.68
CA TYR A 920 -27.38 -10.85 -20.78
C TYR A 920 -27.95 -9.90 -21.84
N ILE A 921 -27.07 -9.29 -22.64
CA ILE A 921 -27.44 -8.47 -23.79
C ILE A 921 -27.01 -9.18 -25.07
N PHE A 922 -27.95 -9.41 -25.97
CA PHE A 922 -27.72 -10.03 -27.28
C PHE A 922 -28.49 -9.29 -28.36
N GLN A 923 -27.84 -8.97 -29.48
CA GLN A 923 -28.48 -8.28 -30.61
C GLN A 923 -29.20 -6.99 -30.18
N ASP A 924 -28.55 -6.21 -29.32
CA ASP A 924 -29.05 -4.93 -28.78
C ASP A 924 -30.37 -5.05 -28.00
N ALA A 925 -30.65 -6.22 -27.41
CA ALA A 925 -31.76 -6.45 -26.50
C ALA A 925 -31.28 -7.09 -25.20
N LEU A 926 -31.85 -6.63 -24.08
CA LEU A 926 -31.61 -7.19 -22.76
C LEU A 926 -32.52 -8.39 -22.53
N HIS A 927 -31.95 -9.49 -22.05
CA HIS A 927 -32.64 -10.75 -21.82
C HIS A 927 -32.42 -11.22 -20.38
N PHE A 928 -33.51 -11.59 -19.71
CA PHE A 928 -33.46 -12.34 -18.45
C PHE A 928 -34.06 -13.72 -18.67
N VAL A 929 -33.26 -14.75 -18.44
CA VAL A 929 -33.65 -16.17 -18.59
C VAL A 929 -33.62 -16.88 -17.25
N VAL A 930 -34.62 -17.73 -17.03
CA VAL A 930 -34.65 -18.73 -15.96
C VAL A 930 -34.90 -20.09 -16.60
N ALA A 931 -33.95 -21.02 -16.39
CA ALA A 931 -34.01 -22.41 -16.83
C ALA A 931 -34.37 -23.30 -15.65
N GLN A 932 -35.44 -24.10 -15.77
CA GLN A 932 -35.88 -25.05 -14.75
C GLN A 932 -36.32 -26.37 -15.40
N ASP A 933 -35.65 -27.46 -15.07
CA ASP A 933 -35.82 -28.77 -15.70
C ASP A 933 -35.71 -28.69 -17.24
N GLU A 934 -34.64 -28.05 -17.73
CA GLU A 934 -34.33 -27.84 -19.16
C GLU A 934 -35.32 -26.92 -19.90
N LYS A 935 -36.36 -26.41 -19.23
CA LYS A 935 -37.31 -25.46 -19.81
C LYS A 935 -36.85 -24.04 -19.50
N GLN A 936 -36.61 -23.26 -20.54
CA GLN A 936 -36.23 -21.85 -20.44
C GLN A 936 -37.44 -20.93 -20.56
N THR A 937 -37.61 -20.05 -19.58
CA THR A 937 -38.49 -18.88 -19.66
C THR A 937 -37.62 -17.65 -19.87
N ILE A 938 -37.83 -16.92 -20.98
CA ILE A 938 -37.04 -15.74 -21.34
C ILE A 938 -37.97 -14.53 -21.44
N ILE A 939 -37.63 -13.45 -20.74
CA ILE A 939 -38.24 -12.13 -20.92
C ILE A 939 -37.19 -11.19 -21.51
N SER A 940 -37.60 -10.31 -22.43
CA SER A 940 -36.67 -9.50 -23.22
C SER A 940 -37.16 -8.07 -23.37
N SER A 941 -36.23 -7.11 -23.41
CA SER A 941 -36.50 -5.74 -23.84
C SER A 941 -36.80 -5.69 -25.34
N LYS A 942 -37.32 -4.54 -25.79
CA LYS A 942 -37.19 -4.15 -27.20
C LYS A 942 -35.71 -3.82 -27.52
N LYS A 943 -35.37 -3.80 -28.80
CA LYS A 943 -34.06 -3.30 -29.26
C LYS A 943 -33.92 -1.80 -29.00
N GLY A 944 -32.68 -1.29 -29.01
CA GLY A 944 -32.34 0.10 -28.74
C GLY A 944 -32.19 0.36 -27.25
N LEU A 945 -31.20 -0.29 -26.62
CA LEU A 945 -30.85 -0.01 -25.23
C LEU A 945 -30.30 1.42 -25.09
N PRO A 946 -30.38 2.03 -23.90
CA PRO A 946 -29.82 3.37 -23.71
C PRO A 946 -28.33 3.40 -24.07
N GLU A 947 -27.91 4.45 -24.79
CA GLU A 947 -26.48 4.70 -25.10
C GLU A 947 -25.67 5.09 -23.86
N GLU A 948 -26.37 5.32 -22.76
CA GLU A 948 -25.86 5.96 -21.56
C GLU A 948 -25.63 5.00 -20.41
N GLN A 949 -25.30 5.51 -19.22
CA GLN A 949 -25.34 4.69 -18.02
C GLN A 949 -26.81 4.48 -17.64
N PHE A 950 -27.21 3.24 -17.44
CA PHE A 950 -28.56 2.91 -17.00
C PHE A 950 -28.53 1.77 -15.99
N THR A 951 -29.62 1.68 -15.23
CA THR A 951 -29.85 0.62 -14.24
C THR A 951 -30.76 -0.43 -14.83
N ILE A 952 -30.40 -1.69 -14.64
CA ILE A 952 -31.21 -2.85 -14.96
C ILE A 952 -31.60 -3.53 -13.66
N ASP A 953 -32.90 -3.70 -13.46
CA ASP A 953 -33.43 -4.51 -12.36
C ASP A 953 -34.12 -5.75 -12.93
N ALA A 954 -33.69 -6.93 -12.51
CA ALA A 954 -34.32 -8.21 -12.86
C ALA A 954 -34.75 -8.94 -11.60
N THR A 955 -35.98 -9.44 -11.55
CA THR A 955 -36.50 -10.16 -10.37
C THR A 955 -37.17 -11.49 -10.73
N LEU A 956 -37.08 -12.44 -9.80
CA LEU A 956 -37.83 -13.69 -9.75
C LEU A 956 -38.42 -13.85 -8.35
N VAL A 957 -39.75 -13.91 -8.23
CA VAL A 957 -40.46 -13.97 -6.93
C VAL A 957 -41.18 -15.31 -6.72
N GLU A 958 -41.72 -15.53 -5.51
CA GLU A 958 -42.23 -16.83 -5.03
C GLU A 958 -43.15 -17.55 -6.03
N ASP A 959 -44.10 -16.82 -6.63
CA ASP A 959 -45.11 -17.39 -7.54
C ASP A 959 -44.58 -17.69 -8.95
N GLY A 960 -43.26 -17.52 -9.17
CA GLY A 960 -42.58 -17.68 -10.45
C GLY A 960 -42.65 -16.45 -11.35
N SER A 961 -43.23 -15.34 -10.90
CA SER A 961 -43.25 -14.10 -11.70
C SER A 961 -41.84 -13.57 -11.89
N MET A 962 -41.53 -13.22 -13.13
CA MET A 962 -40.29 -12.60 -13.54
C MET A 962 -40.57 -11.17 -14.00
N SER A 963 -39.72 -10.21 -13.61
CA SER A 963 -39.78 -8.84 -14.12
C SER A 963 -38.42 -8.35 -14.58
N LEU A 964 -38.44 -7.47 -15.57
CA LEU A 964 -37.27 -6.77 -16.08
C LEU A 964 -37.62 -5.29 -16.18
N LYS A 965 -36.80 -4.44 -15.55
CA LYS A 965 -36.93 -2.99 -15.58
C LYS A 965 -35.65 -2.36 -16.09
N ILE A 966 -35.78 -1.27 -16.84
CA ILE A 966 -34.68 -0.37 -17.18
C ILE A 966 -35.03 0.97 -16.54
N ASN A 967 -34.12 1.50 -15.72
CA ASN A 967 -34.31 2.78 -15.03
C ASN A 967 -35.66 2.86 -14.30
N GLY A 968 -36.04 1.77 -13.61
CA GLY A 968 -37.30 1.62 -12.87
C GLY A 968 -38.54 1.41 -13.71
N GLU A 969 -38.50 1.66 -15.02
CA GLU A 969 -39.60 1.38 -15.93
C GLU A 969 -39.63 -0.12 -16.28
N GLU A 970 -40.78 -0.76 -16.06
CA GLU A 970 -40.95 -2.17 -16.38
C GLU A 970 -41.11 -2.39 -17.89
N ILE A 971 -40.15 -3.12 -18.45
CA ILE A 971 -40.05 -3.34 -19.90
C ILE A 971 -40.50 -4.75 -20.32
N ALA A 972 -40.43 -5.73 -19.41
CA ALA A 972 -40.88 -7.09 -19.68
C ALA A 972 -41.32 -7.82 -18.40
N LYS A 973 -42.31 -8.70 -18.55
CA LYS A 973 -42.81 -9.61 -17.51
C LYS A 973 -42.98 -11.01 -18.08
N GLY A 974 -42.85 -12.01 -17.21
CA GLY A 974 -43.03 -13.41 -17.55
C GLY A 974 -43.33 -14.24 -16.32
N LYS A 975 -43.54 -15.53 -16.50
CA LYS A 975 -43.82 -16.44 -15.40
C LYS A 975 -43.20 -17.81 -15.67
N THR A 976 -42.39 -18.27 -14.72
CA THR A 976 -41.80 -19.62 -14.70
C THR A 976 -42.54 -20.53 -13.70
N LYS A 977 -42.01 -21.72 -13.39
CA LYS A 977 -42.66 -22.68 -12.47
C LYS A 977 -42.68 -22.22 -11.00
N GLY A 978 -41.80 -21.30 -10.61
CA GLY A 978 -41.60 -20.87 -9.23
C GLY A 978 -40.12 -20.57 -8.96
N LEU A 979 -39.73 -20.55 -7.68
CA LEU A 979 -38.33 -20.46 -7.27
C LEU A 979 -37.55 -21.75 -7.56
N PHE A 980 -36.21 -21.68 -7.50
CA PHE A 980 -35.38 -22.88 -7.62
C PHE A 980 -35.57 -23.80 -6.40
N PRO A 981 -35.80 -25.11 -6.59
CA PRO A 981 -36.04 -26.03 -5.48
C PRO A 981 -34.74 -26.52 -4.81
N ALA A 982 -33.58 -26.31 -5.43
CA ALA A 982 -32.28 -26.80 -4.98
C ALA A 982 -31.15 -25.84 -5.40
N GLU A 983 -29.97 -26.04 -4.82
CA GLU A 983 -28.75 -25.33 -5.21
C GLU A 983 -28.45 -25.51 -6.71
N LEU A 984 -27.88 -24.49 -7.34
CA LEU A 984 -27.51 -24.50 -8.75
C LEU A 984 -26.14 -25.14 -8.97
N SER A 985 -25.96 -25.80 -10.11
CA SER A 985 -24.68 -26.35 -10.56
C SER A 985 -24.34 -25.86 -11.97
N PRO A 986 -23.13 -25.32 -12.21
CA PRO A 986 -22.11 -25.03 -11.22
C PRO A 986 -22.56 -23.90 -10.28
N ARG A 987 -22.02 -23.91 -9.06
CA ARG A 987 -22.42 -22.97 -8.00
C ARG A 987 -22.00 -21.53 -8.30
N ASN A 988 -20.89 -21.34 -9.01
CA ASN A 988 -20.27 -20.02 -9.20
C ASN A 988 -21.19 -19.01 -9.89
N VAL A 989 -21.25 -17.80 -9.33
CA VAL A 989 -21.85 -16.64 -9.98
C VAL A 989 -20.84 -16.08 -10.97
N ARG A 990 -21.20 -16.05 -12.24
CA ARG A 990 -20.37 -15.56 -13.35
C ARG A 990 -20.83 -14.15 -13.69
N VAL A 991 -19.96 -13.16 -13.50
CA VAL A 991 -20.26 -11.72 -13.71
C VAL A 991 -19.42 -11.21 -14.87
N GLY A 992 -20.04 -10.55 -15.85
CA GLY A 992 -19.37 -9.97 -17.02
C GLY A 992 -18.67 -10.99 -17.95
N ARG A 993 -18.86 -12.29 -17.70
CA ARG A 993 -18.26 -13.40 -18.46
C ARG A 993 -19.12 -14.66 -18.34
N ASN A 994 -19.01 -15.56 -19.31
CA ASN A 994 -19.60 -16.90 -19.24
C ASN A 994 -18.68 -17.93 -19.90
N ASP A 995 -18.70 -19.16 -19.38
CA ASP A 995 -17.99 -20.29 -19.98
C ASP A 995 -18.88 -21.04 -20.99
N SER A 996 -18.27 -21.64 -22.01
CA SER A 996 -18.99 -22.33 -23.08
C SER A 996 -19.74 -23.60 -22.63
N ARG A 997 -19.47 -24.12 -21.42
CA ARG A 997 -20.04 -25.39 -20.91
C ARG A 997 -21.33 -25.18 -20.12
N ASN A 998 -21.54 -24.00 -19.54
CA ASN A 998 -22.63 -23.72 -18.60
C ASN A 998 -23.57 -22.60 -19.08
N VAL A 999 -23.77 -22.50 -20.39
CA VAL A 999 -24.68 -21.53 -21.01
C VAL A 999 -26.11 -21.73 -20.49
N VAL A 1000 -26.74 -20.66 -19.99
CA VAL A 1000 -28.15 -20.69 -19.53
C VAL A 1000 -29.09 -20.08 -20.58
N GLY A 1001 -28.62 -19.09 -21.34
CA GLY A 1001 -29.43 -18.36 -22.33
C GLY A 1001 -29.23 -18.83 -23.76
N LYS A 1002 -29.72 -18.03 -24.71
CA LYS A 1002 -29.57 -18.27 -26.16
C LYS A 1002 -28.38 -17.52 -26.73
N TYR A 1003 -27.18 -17.88 -26.31
CA TYR A 1003 -25.90 -17.34 -26.81
C TYR A 1003 -24.87 -18.47 -26.89
N GLU A 1004 -23.89 -18.35 -27.80
CA GLU A 1004 -22.91 -19.42 -28.07
C GLU A 1004 -21.52 -19.07 -27.54
N GLY A 1005 -20.82 -20.08 -27.02
CA GLY A 1005 -19.40 -19.99 -26.68
C GLY A 1005 -19.07 -19.25 -25.39
N THR A 1006 -17.77 -18.98 -25.21
CA THR A 1006 -17.25 -18.10 -24.16
C THR A 1006 -17.57 -16.67 -24.56
N TRP A 1007 -18.27 -15.93 -23.69
CA TRP A 1007 -18.79 -14.62 -24.05
C TRP A 1007 -18.56 -13.60 -22.93
N TRP A 1008 -17.81 -12.55 -23.26
CA TRP A 1008 -17.45 -11.46 -22.36
C TRP A 1008 -18.38 -10.27 -22.57
N PHE A 1009 -18.69 -9.56 -21.50
CA PHE A 1009 -19.44 -8.31 -21.59
C PHE A 1009 -18.54 -7.18 -22.11
N GLY A 1010 -18.92 -6.54 -23.21
CA GLY A 1010 -18.18 -5.46 -23.86
C GLY A 1010 -18.36 -4.07 -23.22
N GLY A 1011 -19.29 -3.92 -22.28
CA GLY A 1011 -19.53 -2.66 -21.57
C GLY A 1011 -18.76 -2.51 -20.24
N ARG A 1012 -18.99 -1.40 -19.54
CA ARG A 1012 -18.51 -1.18 -18.18
C ARG A 1012 -19.57 -1.61 -17.17
N LEU A 1013 -19.14 -2.26 -16.09
CA LEU A 1013 -19.96 -2.66 -14.94
C LEU A 1013 -19.56 -1.82 -13.73
N SER A 1014 -20.54 -1.20 -13.06
CA SER A 1014 -20.29 -0.54 -11.78
C SER A 1014 -20.13 -1.57 -10.66
N ASN A 1015 -19.21 -1.31 -9.74
CA ASN A 1015 -19.04 -2.03 -8.47
C ASN A 1015 -20.24 -1.87 -7.50
N LYS A 1016 -21.21 -0.99 -7.82
CA LYS A 1016 -22.50 -0.87 -7.11
C LYS A 1016 -23.57 -1.82 -7.63
N SER A 1017 -23.25 -2.67 -8.62
CA SER A 1017 -24.16 -3.73 -9.07
C SER A 1017 -24.29 -4.79 -7.97
N THR A 1018 -25.49 -5.37 -7.78
CA THR A 1018 -25.75 -6.30 -6.69
C THR A 1018 -26.66 -7.45 -7.07
N LEU A 1019 -26.43 -8.62 -6.46
CA LEU A 1019 -27.34 -9.76 -6.41
C LEU A 1019 -27.91 -9.85 -5.00
N ALA A 1020 -29.22 -9.77 -4.86
CA ALA A 1020 -29.91 -9.88 -3.57
C ALA A 1020 -30.87 -11.07 -3.55
N LEU A 1021 -30.94 -11.73 -2.40
CA LEU A 1021 -31.76 -12.94 -2.18
C LEU A 1021 -32.55 -12.81 -0.88
N LYS A 1022 -33.81 -13.25 -0.89
CA LYS A 1022 -34.61 -13.37 0.34
C LYS A 1022 -35.54 -14.57 0.30
N LYS A 1023 -35.94 -15.05 1.48
CA LYS A 1023 -37.01 -16.04 1.58
C LYS A 1023 -38.38 -15.38 1.31
N PRO A 1024 -39.35 -16.09 0.72
CA PRO A 1024 -40.71 -15.60 0.59
C PRO A 1024 -41.30 -15.14 1.93
N GLY A 1025 -42.14 -14.11 1.89
CA GLY A 1025 -42.79 -13.53 3.07
C GLY A 1025 -41.91 -12.61 3.93
N ALA A 1026 -40.63 -12.44 3.59
CA ALA A 1026 -39.77 -11.43 4.23
C ALA A 1026 -40.17 -10.00 3.83
N ASP A 1027 -40.58 -9.19 4.81
CA ASP A 1027 -40.96 -7.78 4.65
C ASP A 1027 -39.73 -6.87 4.53
N VAL A 1028 -38.93 -7.09 3.48
CA VAL A 1028 -37.74 -6.29 3.14
C VAL A 1028 -37.73 -5.95 1.67
N GLN A 1029 -37.47 -4.69 1.36
CA GLN A 1029 -37.29 -4.21 0.00
C GLN A 1029 -35.86 -4.52 -0.47
N LEU A 1030 -35.73 -5.39 -1.48
CA LEU A 1030 -34.43 -5.77 -2.08
C LEU A 1030 -33.90 -4.75 -3.08
N LEU A 1031 -34.81 -4.03 -3.73
CA LEU A 1031 -34.53 -3.03 -4.75
C LEU A 1031 -35.39 -1.80 -4.45
N SER A 1032 -34.79 -0.62 -4.35
CA SER A 1032 -35.55 0.63 -4.24
C SER A 1032 -36.45 0.83 -5.47
N ASP A 1033 -37.72 1.18 -5.24
CA ASP A 1033 -38.66 1.59 -6.31
C ASP A 1033 -38.33 2.99 -6.83
N GLU A 1034 -37.76 3.82 -5.96
CA GLU A 1034 -37.02 5.00 -6.39
C GLU A 1034 -35.69 4.51 -6.98
N VAL A 1035 -35.71 4.41 -8.30
CA VAL A 1035 -34.60 4.94 -9.08
C VAL A 1035 -34.29 6.28 -8.43
N THR A 1036 -33.09 6.47 -7.85
CA THR A 1036 -32.60 7.83 -7.59
C THR A 1036 -33.04 8.64 -8.80
N ALA A 1037 -33.88 9.67 -8.64
CA ALA A 1037 -34.62 10.31 -9.74
C ALA A 1037 -33.73 10.71 -10.94
N ALA A 1038 -32.42 10.76 -10.71
CA ALA A 1038 -31.37 10.25 -11.55
C ALA A 1038 -31.81 9.25 -12.69
N ALA A 1039 -31.88 7.93 -12.58
CA ALA A 1039 -31.88 7.08 -13.80
C ALA A 1039 -33.16 7.13 -14.68
N ALA A 1040 -34.33 7.51 -14.17
CA ALA A 1040 -35.62 7.38 -14.88
C ALA A 1040 -35.87 8.43 -15.97
N ASN A 1041 -35.29 9.63 -15.85
CA ASN A 1041 -35.30 10.58 -16.95
C ASN A 1041 -34.05 10.34 -17.77
N GLY A 1042 -34.21 9.54 -18.83
CA GLY A 1042 -33.21 9.23 -19.85
C GLY A 1042 -31.99 10.11 -19.68
N THR A 1043 -30.98 9.53 -19.01
CA THR A 1043 -29.73 10.21 -18.74
C THR A 1043 -29.27 10.85 -20.06
N THR A 1044 -28.69 12.04 -20.01
CA THR A 1044 -27.93 12.61 -21.12
C THR A 1044 -26.43 12.59 -20.78
N ILE A 1045 -25.60 11.87 -21.56
CA ILE A 1045 -24.19 11.56 -21.35
C ILE A 1045 -23.51 12.55 -22.24
N ILE A 1046 -22.88 13.49 -21.57
CA ILE A 1046 -22.05 14.46 -22.20
C ILE A 1046 -20.63 13.98 -22.00
N LYS A 1047 -20.04 13.44 -23.07
CA LYS A 1047 -18.58 13.25 -23.12
C LYS A 1047 -17.94 14.63 -23.22
N LEU A 1048 -17.28 15.05 -22.17
CA LEU A 1048 -16.58 16.31 -22.07
C LEU A 1048 -15.13 16.00 -21.74
N ALA A 1049 -14.19 16.64 -22.43
CA ALA A 1049 -12.78 16.42 -22.16
C ALA A 1049 -12.08 17.76 -22.02
N VAL A 1050 -10.90 17.78 -21.42
CA VAL A 1050 -9.98 18.91 -21.56
C VAL A 1050 -9.34 18.82 -22.94
N VAL A 1051 -9.19 19.97 -23.62
CA VAL A 1051 -8.36 20.06 -24.83
C VAL A 1051 -6.92 20.28 -24.37
N PRO A 1052 -6.00 19.32 -24.61
CA PRO A 1052 -4.63 19.40 -24.11
C PRO A 1052 -3.96 20.73 -24.44
N HIS A 1053 -3.35 21.38 -23.45
CA HIS A 1053 -2.61 22.63 -23.56
C HIS A 1053 -3.44 23.87 -23.97
N GLU A 1054 -4.77 23.78 -23.96
CA GLU A 1054 -5.63 24.89 -24.41
C GLU A 1054 -6.49 25.52 -23.30
N MET A 1055 -6.53 24.96 -22.09
CA MET A 1055 -7.40 25.39 -20.98
C MET A 1055 -8.86 25.61 -21.41
N LYS A 1056 -9.37 24.65 -22.19
CA LYS A 1056 -10.75 24.64 -22.70
C LYS A 1056 -11.36 23.27 -22.53
N PHE A 1057 -12.67 23.26 -22.39
CA PHE A 1057 -13.45 22.05 -22.58
C PHE A 1057 -13.59 21.74 -24.07
N SER A 1058 -13.58 20.45 -24.42
CA SER A 1058 -13.77 19.93 -25.79
C SER A 1058 -15.13 20.28 -26.39
N LYS A 1059 -16.08 20.74 -25.55
CA LYS A 1059 -17.35 21.33 -25.96
C LYS A 1059 -17.53 22.66 -25.24
N THR A 1060 -17.84 23.71 -25.99
CA THR A 1060 -18.21 25.02 -25.45
C THR A 1060 -19.70 25.11 -25.09
N THR A 1061 -20.54 24.27 -25.71
CA THR A 1061 -21.96 24.17 -25.39
C THR A 1061 -22.49 22.75 -25.58
N PHE A 1062 -23.47 22.35 -24.77
CA PHE A 1062 -24.28 21.14 -25.00
C PHE A 1062 -25.71 21.35 -24.50
N THR A 1063 -26.67 20.59 -25.02
CA THR A 1063 -28.10 20.73 -24.69
C THR A 1063 -28.60 19.50 -23.94
N VAL A 1064 -29.40 19.73 -22.89
CA VAL A 1064 -30.05 18.71 -22.06
C VAL A 1064 -31.53 19.08 -21.86
N LYS A 1065 -32.39 18.11 -21.58
CA LYS A 1065 -33.82 18.35 -21.36
C LYS A 1065 -34.10 18.83 -19.93
N ALA A 1066 -34.99 19.79 -19.76
CA ALA A 1066 -35.39 20.28 -18.43
C ALA A 1066 -35.86 19.14 -17.51
N GLY A 1067 -35.31 19.07 -16.30
CA GLY A 1067 -35.62 18.03 -15.31
C GLY A 1067 -35.04 16.64 -15.60
N SER A 1068 -34.25 16.45 -16.66
CA SER A 1068 -33.63 15.16 -16.99
C SER A 1068 -32.35 14.88 -16.20
N GLN A 1069 -31.94 13.61 -16.03
CA GLN A 1069 -30.63 13.33 -15.47
C GLN A 1069 -29.56 13.56 -16.53
N VAL A 1070 -28.43 14.11 -16.12
CA VAL A 1070 -27.27 14.37 -16.94
C VAL A 1070 -26.09 13.67 -16.30
N THR A 1071 -25.39 12.86 -17.08
CA THR A 1071 -24.08 12.36 -16.72
C THR A 1071 -23.05 13.10 -17.55
N ILE A 1072 -22.04 13.69 -16.93
CA ILE A 1072 -20.90 14.24 -17.67
C ILE A 1072 -19.72 13.32 -17.42
N ASP A 1073 -19.31 12.60 -18.47
CA ASP A 1073 -18.06 11.83 -18.48
C ASP A 1073 -16.95 12.83 -18.79
N PHE A 1074 -16.26 13.27 -17.75
CA PHE A 1074 -15.18 14.23 -17.82
C PHE A 1074 -13.83 13.52 -17.92
N GLU A 1075 -13.14 13.71 -19.02
CA GLU A 1075 -11.80 13.15 -19.28
C GLU A 1075 -10.76 14.27 -19.26
N ASN A 1076 -9.68 14.04 -18.54
CA ASN A 1076 -8.57 14.97 -18.49
C ASN A 1076 -7.34 14.39 -19.19
N PRO A 1077 -7.23 14.52 -20.53
CA PRO A 1077 -6.02 14.11 -21.23
C PRO A 1077 -4.88 15.14 -21.11
N ASP A 1078 -5.08 16.23 -20.37
CA ASP A 1078 -4.11 17.30 -20.18
C ASP A 1078 -3.16 16.97 -19.01
N PHE A 1079 -1.98 17.58 -19.01
CA PHE A 1079 -0.95 17.34 -17.98
C PHE A 1079 -1.24 18.07 -16.65
N MET A 1080 -2.22 18.99 -16.64
CA MET A 1080 -2.68 19.70 -15.45
C MET A 1080 -3.97 19.08 -14.92
N GLN A 1081 -4.20 19.14 -13.61
CA GLN A 1081 -5.47 18.73 -13.03
C GLN A 1081 -6.60 19.67 -13.42
N HIS A 1082 -7.77 19.10 -13.71
CA HIS A 1082 -8.97 19.86 -14.02
C HIS A 1082 -10.16 19.34 -13.24
N ASN A 1083 -11.11 20.21 -12.96
CA ASN A 1083 -12.42 19.83 -12.48
C ASN A 1083 -13.50 20.45 -13.38
N LEU A 1084 -14.73 20.05 -13.14
CA LEU A 1084 -15.90 20.57 -13.82
C LEU A 1084 -16.96 20.90 -12.79
N VAL A 1085 -17.44 22.14 -12.79
CA VAL A 1085 -18.52 22.63 -11.93
C VAL A 1085 -19.66 23.16 -12.79
N VAL A 1086 -20.84 22.61 -12.62
CA VAL A 1086 -22.08 23.08 -13.26
C VAL A 1086 -22.80 24.02 -12.29
N GLY A 1087 -23.14 25.23 -12.74
CA GLY A 1087 -23.74 26.29 -11.92
C GLY A 1087 -25.17 26.66 -12.32
N GLN A 1088 -25.88 27.35 -11.43
CA GLN A 1088 -27.19 27.95 -11.70
C GLN A 1088 -27.14 29.04 -12.78
N LYS A 1089 -28.30 29.37 -13.37
CA LYS A 1089 -28.44 30.43 -14.37
C LYS A 1089 -27.88 31.76 -13.86
N GLY A 1090 -26.99 32.38 -14.63
CA GLY A 1090 -26.33 33.64 -14.27
C GLY A 1090 -25.32 33.55 -13.11
N SER A 1091 -24.92 32.36 -12.66
CA SER A 1091 -24.07 32.19 -11.47
C SER A 1091 -22.57 32.12 -11.74
N MET A 1092 -22.14 32.15 -13.01
CA MET A 1092 -20.74 31.93 -13.41
C MET A 1092 -19.76 32.81 -12.61
N GLU A 1093 -20.04 34.12 -12.52
CA GLU A 1093 -19.17 35.07 -11.84
C GLU A 1093 -19.19 34.90 -10.30
N THR A 1094 -20.32 34.48 -9.74
CA THR A 1094 -20.46 34.20 -8.31
C THR A 1094 -19.69 32.94 -7.91
N ILE A 1095 -19.81 31.86 -8.69
CA ILE A 1095 -19.07 30.61 -8.46
C ILE A 1095 -17.57 30.85 -8.72
N GLY A 1096 -17.24 31.58 -9.78
CA GLY A 1096 -15.87 31.97 -10.10
C GLY A 1096 -15.18 32.74 -8.97
N LYS A 1097 -15.85 33.75 -8.40
CA LYS A 1097 -15.33 34.50 -7.23
C LYS A 1097 -15.19 33.60 -5.99
N ALA A 1098 -16.17 32.75 -5.72
CA ALA A 1098 -16.09 31.81 -4.60
C ALA A 1098 -14.99 30.75 -4.79
N ALA A 1099 -14.70 30.37 -6.04
CA ALA A 1099 -13.57 29.51 -6.40
C ALA A 1099 -12.23 30.24 -6.24
N ASP A 1100 -12.14 31.51 -6.64
CA ASP A 1100 -10.96 32.34 -6.39
C ASP A 1100 -10.71 32.55 -4.87
N ASP A 1101 -11.77 32.67 -4.07
CA ASP A 1101 -11.66 32.73 -2.61
C ASP A 1101 -11.27 31.37 -2.00
N LEU A 1102 -11.81 30.26 -2.52
CA LEU A 1102 -11.43 28.90 -2.12
C LEU A 1102 -10.00 28.54 -2.55
N ALA A 1103 -9.50 29.13 -3.62
CA ALA A 1103 -8.11 28.99 -4.05
C ALA A 1103 -7.12 29.58 -3.03
N ARG A 1104 -7.58 30.52 -2.18
CA ARG A 1104 -6.80 31.10 -1.08
C ARG A 1104 -6.91 30.30 0.22
N ASP A 1105 -7.79 29.29 0.27
CA ASP A 1105 -7.92 28.38 1.40
C ASP A 1105 -6.89 27.24 1.26
N PRO A 1106 -6.02 27.00 2.26
CA PRO A 1106 -5.04 25.91 2.25
C PRO A 1106 -5.65 24.52 2.04
N LYS A 1107 -6.96 24.35 2.32
CA LYS A 1107 -7.71 23.10 2.11
C LYS A 1107 -8.50 23.09 0.79
N GLY A 1108 -8.23 24.03 -0.12
CA GLY A 1108 -8.93 24.12 -1.41
C GLY A 1108 -8.81 22.85 -2.25
N ALA A 1109 -7.61 22.25 -2.29
CA ALA A 1109 -7.33 21.01 -3.01
C ALA A 1109 -8.07 19.79 -2.42
N GLU A 1110 -8.09 19.64 -1.09
CA GLU A 1110 -8.88 18.61 -0.39
C GLU A 1110 -10.38 18.72 -0.70
N GLN A 1111 -10.84 19.95 -0.97
CA GLN A 1111 -12.21 20.25 -1.38
C GLN A 1111 -12.41 20.22 -2.90
N ASN A 1112 -11.43 19.71 -3.65
CA ASN A 1112 -11.42 19.61 -5.11
C ASN A 1112 -11.60 20.96 -5.83
N TYR A 1113 -11.30 22.07 -5.14
CA TYR A 1113 -11.60 23.43 -5.57
C TYR A 1113 -13.07 23.67 -5.94
N VAL A 1114 -14.01 22.95 -5.33
CA VAL A 1114 -15.46 23.12 -5.54
C VAL A 1114 -16.06 23.96 -4.40
N PRO A 1115 -16.52 25.21 -4.65
CA PRO A 1115 -17.12 26.03 -3.61
C PRO A 1115 -18.43 25.44 -3.08
N LYS A 1116 -18.55 25.33 -1.75
CA LYS A 1116 -19.79 24.86 -1.08
C LYS A 1116 -20.84 25.96 -1.00
N ILE A 1117 -21.31 26.44 -2.15
CA ILE A 1117 -22.34 27.48 -2.25
C ILE A 1117 -23.60 26.97 -2.99
N PRO A 1118 -24.80 27.49 -2.68
CA PRO A 1118 -26.05 27.00 -3.27
C PRO A 1118 -26.14 27.09 -4.80
N GLN A 1119 -25.29 27.91 -5.42
CA GLN A 1119 -25.27 28.13 -6.87
C GLN A 1119 -24.61 26.99 -7.64
N VAL A 1120 -23.87 26.10 -6.98
CA VAL A 1120 -23.30 24.89 -7.59
C VAL A 1120 -24.37 23.82 -7.68
N ILE A 1121 -24.63 23.32 -8.89
CA ILE A 1121 -25.60 22.24 -9.17
C ILE A 1121 -24.92 20.88 -9.06
N ALA A 1122 -23.73 20.74 -9.64
CA ALA A 1122 -22.96 19.50 -9.67
C ALA A 1122 -21.48 19.80 -9.90
N ALA A 1123 -20.60 18.91 -9.44
CA ALA A 1123 -19.18 19.06 -9.66
C ALA A 1123 -18.45 17.72 -9.67
N THR A 1124 -17.36 17.62 -10.43
CA THR A 1124 -16.39 16.51 -10.34
C THR A 1124 -15.50 16.73 -9.13
N ARG A 1125 -14.81 15.69 -8.69
CA ARG A 1125 -13.55 15.87 -7.96
C ARG A 1125 -12.52 16.48 -8.90
N LEU A 1126 -11.35 16.75 -8.34
CA LEU A 1126 -10.20 17.14 -9.10
C LEU A 1126 -9.72 15.92 -9.89
N VAL A 1127 -9.71 16.01 -11.23
CA VAL A 1127 -9.37 14.90 -12.12
C VAL A 1127 -7.92 15.03 -12.54
N ASP A 1128 -7.13 14.01 -12.19
CA ASP A 1128 -5.70 13.91 -12.52
C ASP A 1128 -5.44 13.81 -14.03
N PRO A 1129 -4.20 14.07 -14.48
CA PRO A 1129 -3.78 13.79 -15.85
C PRO A 1129 -4.06 12.35 -16.27
N GLU A 1130 -4.56 12.17 -17.49
CA GLU A 1130 -5.10 10.91 -18.03
C GLU A 1130 -6.28 10.31 -17.24
N GLY A 1131 -6.71 11.02 -16.19
CA GLY A 1131 -7.81 10.65 -15.31
C GLY A 1131 -9.17 10.84 -15.97
N ARG A 1132 -10.15 10.13 -15.40
CA ARG A 1132 -11.54 10.21 -15.83
C ARG A 1132 -12.44 10.22 -14.61
N GLU A 1133 -13.44 11.07 -14.64
CA GLU A 1133 -14.49 11.10 -13.63
C GLU A 1133 -15.85 11.34 -14.27
N SER A 1134 -16.88 10.72 -13.72
CA SER A 1134 -18.25 10.91 -14.18
C SER A 1134 -19.06 11.59 -13.08
N ILE A 1135 -19.72 12.70 -13.41
CA ILE A 1135 -20.68 13.34 -12.50
C ILE A 1135 -22.09 13.14 -12.98
N VAL A 1136 -22.99 12.92 -12.04
CA VAL A 1136 -24.39 12.61 -12.31
C VAL A 1136 -25.26 13.60 -11.54
N PHE A 1137 -26.11 14.35 -12.23
CA PHE A 1137 -27.00 15.33 -11.62
C PHE A 1137 -28.31 15.48 -12.40
N THR A 1138 -29.32 16.10 -11.80
CA THR A 1138 -30.57 16.42 -12.50
C THR A 1138 -30.49 17.83 -13.09
N ALA A 1139 -30.68 17.95 -14.40
CA ALA A 1139 -30.80 19.22 -15.08
C ALA A 1139 -31.93 20.05 -14.45
N PRO A 1140 -31.73 21.37 -14.26
CA PRO A 1140 -32.76 22.28 -13.79
C PRO A 1140 -34.09 22.14 -14.55
N THR A 1141 -35.22 22.36 -13.88
CA THR A 1141 -36.55 22.30 -14.51
C THR A 1141 -36.91 23.58 -15.25
N GLU A 1142 -36.18 24.67 -15.02
CA GLU A 1142 -36.36 25.94 -15.74
C GLU A 1142 -35.50 25.93 -17.01
N PRO A 1143 -36.09 26.13 -18.21
CA PRO A 1143 -35.31 26.29 -19.43
C PRO A 1143 -34.39 27.52 -19.38
N GLY A 1144 -33.19 27.39 -19.91
CA GLY A 1144 -32.20 28.47 -19.93
C GLY A 1144 -30.76 28.03 -20.12
N GLU A 1145 -29.86 29.01 -20.02
CA GLU A 1145 -28.42 28.80 -20.14
C GLU A 1145 -27.78 28.71 -18.75
N TYR A 1146 -27.12 27.58 -18.49
CA TYR A 1146 -26.47 27.25 -17.24
C TYR A 1146 -24.96 27.12 -17.48
N PRO A 1147 -24.12 27.84 -16.73
CA PRO A 1147 -22.68 27.77 -16.92
C PRO A 1147 -22.12 26.45 -16.42
N PHE A 1148 -21.11 25.92 -17.11
CA PHE A 1148 -20.17 24.97 -16.52
C PHE A 1148 -18.76 25.52 -16.65
N ILE A 1149 -17.97 25.40 -15.59
CA ILE A 1149 -16.66 26.04 -15.45
C ILE A 1149 -15.67 25.08 -14.79
N CYS A 1150 -14.38 25.24 -15.10
CA CYS A 1150 -13.32 24.66 -14.29
C CYS A 1150 -13.01 25.64 -13.15
N THR A 1151 -13.16 25.22 -11.90
CA THR A 1151 -12.92 26.05 -10.70
C THR A 1151 -11.54 25.85 -10.09
N VAL A 1152 -10.68 25.03 -10.71
CA VAL A 1152 -9.23 25.07 -10.45
C VAL A 1152 -8.76 26.54 -10.53
N PRO A 1153 -7.89 27.00 -9.62
CA PRO A 1153 -7.57 28.41 -9.46
C PRO A 1153 -7.28 29.13 -10.79
N GLY A 1154 -7.98 30.23 -11.05
CA GLY A 1154 -7.81 31.02 -12.28
C GLY A 1154 -8.51 30.50 -13.53
N HIS A 1155 -8.86 29.20 -13.62
CA HIS A 1155 -9.30 28.56 -14.87
C HIS A 1155 -10.67 29.05 -15.35
N TRP A 1156 -11.61 29.35 -14.44
CA TRP A 1156 -13.01 29.63 -14.80
C TRP A 1156 -13.19 30.83 -15.76
N ARG A 1157 -12.22 31.75 -15.82
CA ARG A 1157 -12.24 32.93 -16.71
C ARG A 1157 -12.10 32.57 -18.19
N ILE A 1158 -11.47 31.43 -18.49
CA ILE A 1158 -11.12 30.97 -19.85
C ILE A 1158 -11.67 29.57 -20.16
N MET A 1159 -11.78 28.72 -19.15
CA MET A 1159 -12.25 27.34 -19.24
C MET A 1159 -13.68 27.23 -18.74
N ASN A 1160 -14.60 27.68 -19.59
CA ASN A 1160 -16.03 27.66 -19.32
C ASN A 1160 -16.85 27.30 -20.57
N GLY A 1161 -18.11 26.95 -20.35
CA GLY A 1161 -19.08 26.71 -21.40
C GLY A 1161 -20.51 26.80 -20.89
N ILE A 1162 -21.46 26.54 -21.77
CA ILE A 1162 -22.91 26.68 -21.49
C ILE A 1162 -23.63 25.35 -21.72
N MET A 1163 -24.26 24.85 -20.66
CA MET A 1163 -25.30 23.83 -20.73
C MET A 1163 -26.64 24.51 -21.01
N LYS A 1164 -27.25 24.19 -22.16
CA LYS A 1164 -28.59 24.66 -22.52
C LYS A 1164 -29.63 23.66 -22.02
N VAL A 1165 -30.55 24.14 -21.21
CA VAL A 1165 -31.67 23.35 -20.69
C VAL A 1165 -32.92 23.74 -21.48
N GLU A 1166 -33.52 22.77 -22.19
CA GLU A 1166 -34.68 22.96 -23.07
C GLU A 1166 -35.92 22.17 -22.64
#